data_AF-A0A8H6WQE4-F1
#
_entry.id   AF-A0A8H6WQE4-F1
#
_cell.length_a   1.000
_cell.length_b   1.000
_cell.length_c   1.000
_cell.angle_alpha   90.00
_cell.angle_beta   90.00
_cell.angle_gamma   90.00
#
_symmetry.space_group_name_H-M   'P 1'
#
loop_
_entity.id
_entity.type
_entity.pdbx_description
1 polymer ?
#
loop_
_entity_poly.entity_id
_entity_poly.type
_entity_poly.pdbx_seq_one_letter_code
_entity_poly.pdbx_strand_id
1 'polypeptide(L)'
;MRLPLRPTLGVLLQLSLCLASPANLSARAPSGSKTVIIQMFQWSWNSIATECTNFIGPAGYGFVQVSPPQEHVTGAEWSSDYAPVSYTLNSKHGNRAQFQAMVNACHAAGVKVIADTLWNHMAGYDSGTGFGGSSYTHYNYPGIYQTQDFHHCGLEPGDEIVNYANRVEVQTCELGNLADLATDTEYVRGRLAQYGNDLLSLGVDGFRLDAAKHMPAGDISNIISRLTRRPYITQEVSIGAEESIQASEYTGNGDVQEFRWTTAVKNAFLGGGISGLQNPDSSWIASGQANIFVANHDTERNDASLNINSPSNTYITATIFSLAHPYGTPTILSSFSFQSASADGAPNGGAGTCSSTGGANGWLCQHRFVAIAGMVSFRNQVGSAPLVNWVSPQASQIAFGRGSAGFVAINNADSAWSATFTTSLANGAYCDVISGKSSNGACTGTGFTVSGGRFTATVPARSAIAIHTGALGTGSGSGSGGTTPTTVAVSWGETAETVVGQNIFLVGSISQLGTWDPNASLALSAATYPIWRITVNLPPNTTFQYKFIRKEADGTVVWESDPNRSATTGAAGTTLTAHCWGRPGPCTTLVFRHVKPQLAKNVLCCRLFPTRVHIASPKRPLSSPASATVPTVGPSATLYASPNLIRGYPEAERTFYLRGVPLGTSMSGLQDLASEDGLTALRLVKTVGKGNWYFTFTDPENAQRQLEEWEKTQKSPPPVGDGVGSAVGVSLAKYNPRASRHLELAALRARDVSEERWREFGEFIAFKIASGRLHVEYATIAEAQSHPLPSDGPTRTLRLQKSGWLLPELMAHAKAFRPVLEA
;
A
#
# COMPACT_ATOMS: atom_id res chain seq x y z
N MET A 1 -65.09 66.69 -47.64
CA MET A 1 -65.49 67.28 -46.34
C MET A 1 -64.58 66.69 -45.27
N ARG A 2 -64.01 67.51 -44.39
CA ARG A 2 -63.23 67.05 -43.22
C ARG A 2 -64.08 66.13 -42.35
N LEU A 3 -63.51 65.01 -41.90
CA LEU A 3 -63.86 64.31 -40.65
C LEU A 3 -62.79 63.23 -40.40
N PRO A 4 -61.99 63.30 -39.32
CA PRO A 4 -61.15 62.18 -38.93
C PRO A 4 -61.99 61.21 -38.08
N LEU A 5 -62.21 60.01 -38.60
CA LEU A 5 -62.67 58.86 -37.81
C LEU A 5 -61.48 58.32 -37.01
N ARG A 6 -61.63 58.27 -35.68
CA ARG A 6 -60.79 57.45 -34.80
C ARG A 6 -60.99 55.97 -35.11
N PRO A 7 -59.94 55.14 -35.07
CA PRO A 7 -60.06 53.76 -34.66
C PRO A 7 -59.31 53.53 -33.33
N THR A 8 -60.11 53.10 -32.34
CA THR A 8 -59.85 52.06 -31.35
C THR A 8 -58.42 51.54 -31.16
N LEU A 9 -57.92 51.69 -29.92
CA LEU A 9 -56.83 50.93 -29.31
C LEU A 9 -57.06 49.42 -29.50
N GLY A 10 -56.20 48.77 -30.27
CA GLY A 10 -55.93 47.34 -30.16
C GLY A 10 -54.70 47.15 -29.28
N VAL A 11 -54.87 46.54 -28.11
CA VAL A 11 -53.77 46.13 -27.24
C VAL A 11 -53.07 44.94 -27.90
N LEU A 12 -51.90 45.19 -28.50
CA LEU A 12 -50.97 44.14 -28.92
C LEU A 12 -50.12 43.77 -27.72
N LEU A 13 -50.45 42.63 -27.10
CA LEU A 13 -49.64 41.97 -26.09
C LEU A 13 -48.37 41.43 -26.78
N GLN A 14 -47.28 42.21 -26.76
CA GLN A 14 -45.97 41.72 -27.16
C GLN A 14 -45.47 40.74 -26.10
N LEU A 15 -45.57 39.44 -26.40
CA LEU A 15 -44.79 38.40 -25.72
C LEU A 15 -43.31 38.65 -26.04
N SER A 16 -42.61 39.33 -25.13
CA SER A 16 -41.15 39.30 -25.10
C SER A 16 -40.72 37.88 -24.74
N LEU A 17 -40.38 37.07 -25.75
CA LEU A 17 -39.56 35.89 -25.55
C LEU A 17 -38.19 36.37 -25.03
N CYS A 18 -38.01 36.35 -23.72
CA CYS A 18 -36.67 36.25 -23.13
C CYS A 18 -36.09 34.92 -23.59
N LEU A 19 -35.33 34.95 -24.70
CA LEU A 19 -34.37 33.91 -25.02
C LEU A 19 -33.33 33.91 -23.90
N ALA A 20 -33.58 33.10 -22.86
CA ALA A 20 -32.58 32.76 -21.89
C ALA A 20 -31.42 32.12 -22.67
N SER A 21 -30.29 32.81 -22.74
CA SER A 21 -29.04 32.19 -23.17
C SER A 21 -28.84 30.93 -22.31
N PRO A 22 -28.45 29.78 -22.88
CA PRO A 22 -28.04 28.67 -22.05
C PRO A 22 -26.94 29.20 -21.13
N ALA A 23 -27.20 29.19 -19.83
CA ALA A 23 -26.20 29.55 -18.86
C ALA A 23 -25.01 28.63 -19.11
N ASN A 24 -23.89 29.19 -19.60
CA ASN A 24 -22.60 28.54 -19.57
C ASN A 24 -22.23 28.37 -18.09
N LEU A 25 -22.78 27.33 -17.49
CA LEU A 25 -22.54 26.95 -16.11
C LEU A 25 -21.15 26.32 -16.06
N SER A 26 -20.12 27.14 -15.97
CA SER A 26 -18.75 26.67 -15.75
C SER A 26 -18.73 25.81 -14.49
N ALA A 27 -18.38 24.52 -14.63
CA ALA A 27 -17.76 23.82 -13.52
C ALA A 27 -16.47 24.60 -13.20
N ARG A 28 -16.25 24.93 -11.94
CA ARG A 28 -15.01 25.57 -11.51
C ARG A 28 -14.37 24.54 -10.59
N ALA A 29 -13.21 24.03 -11.00
CA ALA A 29 -12.22 23.42 -10.09
C ALA A 29 -12.23 24.19 -8.75
N PRO A 30 -11.98 23.54 -7.60
CA PRO A 30 -11.93 24.15 -6.27
C PRO A 30 -11.82 25.68 -6.25
N SER A 31 -12.94 26.39 -6.37
CA SER A 31 -12.88 27.83 -6.59
C SER A 31 -12.72 28.53 -5.25
N GLY A 32 -11.47 28.75 -4.89
CA GLY A 32 -11.03 29.34 -3.63
C GLY A 32 -9.51 29.29 -3.55
N SER A 33 -8.92 29.90 -2.53
CA SER A 33 -7.47 29.84 -2.30
C SER A 33 -6.99 28.47 -1.78
N LYS A 34 -7.92 27.60 -1.35
CA LYS A 34 -7.64 26.25 -0.82
C LYS A 34 -8.09 25.18 -1.80
N THR A 35 -7.14 24.59 -2.54
CA THR A 35 -7.45 23.62 -3.61
C THR A 35 -7.03 22.19 -3.29
N VAL A 36 -6.35 21.94 -2.18
CA VAL A 36 -5.87 20.59 -1.82
C VAL A 36 -7.03 19.76 -1.30
N ILE A 37 -7.20 18.58 -1.90
CA ILE A 37 -8.17 17.55 -1.50
C ILE A 37 -7.46 16.57 -0.57
N ILE A 38 -8.16 16.09 0.46
CA ILE A 38 -7.72 14.94 1.27
C ILE A 38 -8.72 13.79 1.11
N GLN A 39 -8.26 12.62 0.67
CA GLN A 39 -9.05 11.38 0.66
C GLN A 39 -8.99 10.74 2.05
N MET A 40 -10.06 10.88 2.83
CA MET A 40 -10.23 10.30 4.16
C MET A 40 -10.77 8.86 4.04
N PHE A 41 -9.89 7.95 3.64
CA PHE A 41 -10.27 6.60 3.24
C PHE A 41 -10.66 5.72 4.45
N GLN A 42 -11.87 5.16 4.43
CA GLN A 42 -12.45 4.30 5.47
C GLN A 42 -12.67 4.96 6.86
N TRP A 43 -12.62 6.29 6.94
CA TRP A 43 -12.87 7.01 8.20
C TRP A 43 -14.38 7.08 8.49
N SER A 44 -14.76 6.86 9.75
CA SER A 44 -16.14 7.08 10.20
C SER A 44 -16.54 8.57 10.11
N TRP A 45 -17.85 8.84 9.93
CA TRP A 45 -18.36 10.21 9.78
C TRP A 45 -18.00 11.11 10.98
N ASN A 46 -18.11 10.58 12.20
CA ASN A 46 -17.80 11.34 13.41
C ASN A 46 -16.30 11.69 13.51
N SER A 47 -15.42 10.77 13.09
CA SER A 47 -13.98 11.03 13.06
C SER A 47 -13.63 12.11 12.02
N ILE A 48 -14.23 12.05 10.83
CA ILE A 48 -14.04 13.10 9.81
C ILE A 48 -14.54 14.46 10.31
N ALA A 49 -15.73 14.51 10.93
CA ALA A 49 -16.28 15.74 11.51
C ALA A 49 -15.33 16.40 12.52
N THR A 50 -14.78 15.58 13.42
CA THR A 50 -13.81 15.99 14.44
C THR A 50 -12.51 16.48 13.80
N GLU A 51 -12.00 15.74 12.82
CA GLU A 51 -10.73 16.03 12.15
C GLU A 51 -10.82 17.28 11.25
N CYS A 52 -11.97 17.51 10.61
CA CYS A 52 -12.31 18.75 9.91
C CYS A 52 -12.11 19.97 10.80
N THR A 53 -12.65 19.91 12.01
CA THR A 53 -12.60 21.01 12.99
C THR A 53 -11.22 21.18 13.60
N ASN A 54 -10.60 20.07 14.01
CA ASN A 54 -9.37 20.11 14.82
C ASN A 54 -8.09 20.30 14.00
N PHE A 55 -8.09 19.90 12.72
CA PHE A 55 -6.87 19.92 11.93
C PHE A 55 -7.08 20.31 10.47
N ILE A 56 -7.95 19.63 9.72
CA ILE A 56 -8.04 19.79 8.25
C ILE A 56 -8.39 21.24 7.86
N GLY A 57 -9.40 21.84 8.50
CA GLY A 57 -9.76 23.24 8.30
C GLY A 57 -8.63 24.21 8.68
N PRO A 58 -8.11 24.15 9.92
CA PRO A 58 -6.99 24.96 10.38
C PRO A 58 -5.69 24.81 9.55
N ALA A 59 -5.40 23.61 9.04
CA ALA A 59 -4.22 23.32 8.21
C ALA A 59 -4.36 23.83 6.78
N GLY A 60 -5.58 24.21 6.35
CA GLY A 60 -5.81 24.85 5.06
C GLY A 60 -6.18 23.91 3.92
N TYR A 61 -6.60 22.68 4.20
CA TYR A 61 -7.21 21.82 3.18
C TYR A 61 -8.53 22.44 2.70
N GLY A 62 -8.84 22.26 1.41
CA GLY A 62 -10.05 22.79 0.81
C GLY A 62 -11.22 21.81 0.85
N PHE A 63 -10.92 20.51 0.73
CA PHE A 63 -11.92 19.46 0.53
C PHE A 63 -11.54 18.19 1.28
N VAL A 64 -12.52 17.52 1.87
CA VAL A 64 -12.44 16.09 2.23
C VAL A 64 -13.16 15.27 1.17
N GLN A 65 -12.50 14.26 0.60
CA GLN A 65 -13.15 13.16 -0.11
C GLN A 65 -13.40 12.03 0.89
N VAL A 66 -14.66 11.62 1.02
CA VAL A 66 -15.08 10.58 1.96
C VAL A 66 -15.41 9.28 1.22
N SER A 67 -15.29 8.13 1.90
CA SER A 67 -15.71 6.82 1.38
C SER A 67 -17.18 6.82 0.90
N PRO A 68 -17.59 5.85 0.07
CA PRO A 68 -18.97 5.78 -0.41
C PRO A 68 -19.99 5.77 0.74
N PRO A 69 -20.97 6.69 0.76
CA PRO A 69 -21.83 6.86 1.93
C PRO A 69 -23.05 5.92 1.95
N GLN A 70 -23.36 5.28 0.82
CA GLN A 70 -24.49 4.35 0.71
C GLN A 70 -24.26 3.03 1.45
N GLU A 71 -25.35 2.32 1.69
CA GLU A 71 -25.33 0.96 2.22
C GLU A 71 -24.67 0.00 1.24
N HIS A 72 -23.87 -0.89 1.80
CA HIS A 72 -23.10 -1.88 1.08
C HIS A 72 -23.23 -3.26 1.73
N VAL A 73 -22.64 -4.29 1.11
CA VAL A 73 -22.59 -5.64 1.67
C VAL A 73 -21.92 -5.67 3.05
N THR A 74 -22.28 -6.62 3.91
CA THR A 74 -21.58 -6.78 5.20
C THR A 74 -20.14 -7.24 5.01
N GLY A 75 -19.19 -6.58 5.66
CA GLY A 75 -17.77 -6.93 5.64
C GLY A 75 -16.92 -5.87 6.33
N ALA A 76 -15.76 -6.25 6.85
CA ALA A 76 -14.83 -5.31 7.51
C ALA A 76 -13.91 -4.63 6.48
N GLU A 77 -13.34 -5.45 5.61
CA GLU A 77 -12.57 -5.21 4.40
C GLU A 77 -13.05 -4.00 3.61
N TRP A 78 -12.10 -3.17 3.17
CA TRP A 78 -12.40 -1.89 2.54
C TRP A 78 -13.19 -2.03 1.23
N SER A 79 -13.00 -3.13 0.50
CA SER A 79 -13.67 -3.41 -0.76
C SER A 79 -15.18 -3.60 -0.58
N SER A 80 -15.65 -3.93 0.63
CA SER A 80 -17.08 -4.04 0.91
C SER A 80 -17.82 -2.72 0.67
N ASP A 81 -17.19 -1.55 0.87
CA ASP A 81 -17.79 -0.23 0.58
C ASP A 81 -18.19 -0.06 -0.88
N TYR A 82 -17.46 -0.73 -1.77
CA TYR A 82 -17.57 -0.63 -3.22
C TYR A 82 -18.53 -1.68 -3.80
N ALA A 83 -19.29 -2.39 -2.94
CA ALA A 83 -20.36 -3.31 -3.35
C ALA A 83 -21.71 -2.81 -2.78
N PRO A 84 -22.36 -1.83 -3.43
CA PRO A 84 -23.55 -1.20 -2.89
C PRO A 84 -24.78 -2.10 -3.05
N VAL A 85 -25.68 -2.02 -2.08
CA VAL A 85 -26.91 -2.84 -2.06
C VAL A 85 -28.17 -2.01 -1.87
N SER A 86 -28.02 -0.77 -1.43
CA SER A 86 -29.08 0.24 -1.47
C SER A 86 -28.50 1.64 -1.49
N TYR A 87 -29.34 2.65 -1.72
CA TYR A 87 -28.94 4.06 -1.60
C TYR A 87 -29.30 4.66 -0.23
N THR A 88 -29.62 3.84 0.76
CA THR A 88 -29.76 4.34 2.14
C THR A 88 -28.39 4.72 2.69
N LEU A 89 -28.30 5.80 3.44
CA LEU A 89 -27.02 6.21 4.06
C LEU A 89 -26.88 5.55 5.43
N ASN A 90 -26.74 4.22 5.42
CA ASN A 90 -26.49 3.43 6.62
C ASN A 90 -25.41 2.39 6.30
N SER A 91 -24.18 2.72 6.67
CA SER A 91 -23.00 1.92 6.37
C SER A 91 -22.15 1.72 7.62
N LYS A 92 -21.07 0.94 7.51
CA LYS A 92 -20.13 0.73 8.62
C LYS A 92 -19.44 2.02 9.10
N HIS A 93 -19.53 3.10 8.32
CA HIS A 93 -18.99 4.43 8.67
C HIS A 93 -19.95 5.28 9.50
N GLY A 94 -21.24 4.91 9.54
CA GLY A 94 -22.29 5.59 10.27
C GLY A 94 -23.57 5.78 9.47
N ASN A 95 -24.55 6.43 10.09
CA ASN A 95 -25.87 6.66 9.51
C ASN A 95 -26.01 8.06 8.87
N ARG A 96 -27.14 8.29 8.21
CA ARG A 96 -27.50 9.55 7.53
C ARG A 96 -27.34 10.79 8.40
N ALA A 97 -27.76 10.73 9.66
CA ALA A 97 -27.68 11.86 10.58
C ALA A 97 -26.21 12.19 10.91
N GLN A 98 -25.37 11.15 11.11
CA GLN A 98 -23.94 11.31 11.32
C GLN A 98 -23.24 11.83 10.06
N PHE A 99 -23.62 11.37 8.87
CA PHE A 99 -23.11 11.88 7.60
C PHE A 99 -23.44 13.38 7.43
N GLN A 100 -24.69 13.78 7.65
CA GLN A 100 -25.11 15.19 7.62
C GLN A 100 -24.36 16.04 8.66
N ALA A 101 -24.17 15.52 9.87
CA ALA A 101 -23.42 16.21 10.92
C ALA A 101 -21.95 16.40 10.52
N MET A 102 -21.33 15.41 9.86
CA MET A 102 -19.99 15.52 9.31
C MET A 102 -19.90 16.61 8.24
N VAL A 103 -20.83 16.64 7.28
CA VAL A 103 -20.88 17.69 6.26
C VAL A 103 -20.95 19.08 6.91
N ASN A 104 -21.87 19.26 7.87
CA ASN A 104 -22.03 20.52 8.58
C ASN A 104 -20.78 20.94 9.36
N ALA A 105 -20.11 20.00 10.03
CA ALA A 105 -18.88 20.26 10.77
C ALA A 105 -17.72 20.65 9.85
N CYS A 106 -17.56 19.98 8.71
CA CYS A 106 -16.56 20.33 7.72
C CYS A 106 -16.84 21.72 7.12
N HIS A 107 -18.08 22.02 6.75
CA HIS A 107 -18.46 23.35 6.29
C HIS A 107 -18.20 24.44 7.32
N ALA A 108 -18.51 24.19 8.60
CA ALA A 108 -18.21 25.13 9.69
C ALA A 108 -16.69 25.36 9.87
N ALA A 109 -15.86 24.38 9.55
CA ALA A 109 -14.40 24.48 9.51
C ALA A 109 -13.86 25.08 8.19
N GLY A 110 -14.73 25.48 7.26
CA GLY A 110 -14.35 26.02 5.95
C GLY A 110 -13.83 24.98 4.96
N VAL A 111 -14.21 23.71 5.14
CA VAL A 111 -13.81 22.56 4.32
C VAL A 111 -15.02 22.01 3.58
N LYS A 112 -14.91 21.85 2.27
CA LYS A 112 -15.96 21.26 1.41
C LYS A 112 -15.91 19.74 1.45
N VAL A 113 -17.01 19.08 1.09
CA VAL A 113 -17.12 17.61 1.12
C VAL A 113 -17.35 17.04 -0.28
N ILE A 114 -16.52 16.09 -0.68
CA ILE A 114 -16.66 15.27 -1.88
C ILE A 114 -17.07 13.87 -1.43
N ALA A 115 -18.17 13.34 -1.96
CA ALA A 115 -18.55 11.94 -1.72
C ALA A 115 -18.00 11.05 -2.84
N ASP A 116 -17.33 9.96 -2.48
CA ASP A 116 -17.10 8.86 -3.43
C ASP A 116 -18.45 8.24 -3.80
N THR A 117 -18.69 8.04 -5.09
CA THR A 117 -20.03 7.70 -5.62
C THR A 117 -19.93 6.61 -6.67
N LEU A 118 -20.67 5.52 -6.44
CA LEU A 118 -20.75 4.35 -7.32
C LEU A 118 -21.95 4.47 -8.25
N TRP A 119 -21.70 4.78 -9.53
CA TRP A 119 -22.76 4.85 -10.56
C TRP A 119 -22.71 3.68 -11.55
N ASN A 120 -21.60 2.94 -11.58
CA ASN A 120 -21.38 1.86 -12.53
C ASN A 120 -22.19 0.60 -12.22
N HIS A 121 -22.17 0.16 -10.96
CA HIS A 121 -22.61 -1.19 -10.61
C HIS A 121 -23.31 -1.25 -9.25
N MET A 122 -23.89 -2.42 -8.99
CA MET A 122 -24.34 -2.87 -7.67
C MET A 122 -23.49 -4.07 -7.19
N ALA A 123 -23.81 -4.64 -6.02
CA ALA A 123 -23.05 -5.72 -5.41
C ALA A 123 -22.99 -7.02 -6.25
N GLY A 124 -21.81 -7.63 -6.31
CA GLY A 124 -21.57 -8.84 -7.08
C GLY A 124 -21.73 -10.16 -6.33
N TYR A 125 -22.86 -10.38 -5.65
CA TYR A 125 -23.10 -11.63 -4.91
C TYR A 125 -24.48 -12.21 -5.20
N ASP A 126 -24.59 -13.54 -5.22
CA ASP A 126 -25.84 -14.27 -5.47
C ASP A 126 -27.01 -13.74 -4.64
N SER A 127 -26.82 -13.59 -3.33
CA SER A 127 -27.78 -12.98 -2.41
C SER A 127 -27.16 -12.60 -1.07
N GLY A 128 -27.81 -11.69 -0.37
CA GLY A 128 -27.40 -11.33 0.99
C GLY A 128 -28.30 -10.30 1.65
N THR A 129 -27.82 -9.78 2.77
CA THR A 129 -28.41 -8.64 3.47
C THR A 129 -27.32 -7.60 3.69
N GLY A 130 -27.61 -6.37 3.31
CA GLY A 130 -26.73 -5.23 3.49
C GLY A 130 -26.50 -4.87 4.94
N PHE A 131 -25.48 -4.04 5.18
CA PHE A 131 -25.16 -3.53 6.51
C PHE A 131 -26.37 -2.85 7.20
N GLY A 132 -27.20 -2.15 6.43
CA GLY A 132 -28.40 -1.45 6.89
C GLY A 132 -29.68 -2.30 6.89
N GLY A 133 -29.58 -3.59 6.54
CA GLY A 133 -30.70 -4.54 6.54
C GLY A 133 -31.40 -4.72 5.20
N SER A 134 -30.94 -4.09 4.12
CA SER A 134 -31.55 -4.26 2.79
C SER A 134 -31.21 -5.63 2.22
N SER A 135 -32.22 -6.44 1.90
CA SER A 135 -32.01 -7.69 1.16
C SER A 135 -31.62 -7.42 -0.29
N TYR A 136 -30.79 -8.25 -0.89
CA TYR A 136 -30.45 -8.17 -2.31
C TYR A 136 -30.16 -9.55 -2.89
N THR A 137 -30.28 -9.66 -4.21
CA THR A 137 -29.68 -10.71 -5.03
C THR A 137 -28.92 -10.05 -6.17
N HIS A 138 -28.07 -10.80 -6.86
CA HIS A 138 -27.15 -10.28 -7.90
C HIS A 138 -27.79 -9.21 -8.81
N TYR A 139 -28.97 -9.49 -9.39
CA TYR A 139 -29.70 -8.55 -10.26
C TYR A 139 -31.04 -8.04 -9.69
N ASN A 140 -31.27 -8.12 -8.38
CA ASN A 140 -32.52 -7.63 -7.78
C ASN A 140 -32.27 -6.98 -6.42
N TYR A 141 -32.58 -5.69 -6.38
CA TYR A 141 -32.40 -4.78 -5.25
C TYR A 141 -33.77 -4.15 -4.95
N PRO A 142 -34.57 -4.75 -4.05
CA PRO A 142 -35.96 -4.39 -3.82
C PRO A 142 -36.18 -2.88 -3.63
N GLY A 143 -37.08 -2.31 -4.42
CA GLY A 143 -37.41 -0.87 -4.40
C GLY A 143 -36.39 0.03 -5.11
N ILE A 144 -35.38 -0.54 -5.78
CA ILE A 144 -34.36 0.21 -6.53
C ILE A 144 -34.21 -0.34 -7.94
N TYR A 145 -33.69 -1.56 -8.09
CA TYR A 145 -33.37 -2.17 -9.39
C TYR A 145 -33.86 -3.60 -9.48
N GLN A 146 -34.22 -4.03 -10.69
CA GLN A 146 -34.57 -5.38 -11.08
C GLN A 146 -33.70 -5.80 -12.27
N THR A 147 -33.85 -7.05 -12.73
CA THR A 147 -32.97 -7.63 -13.75
C THR A 147 -32.87 -6.82 -15.04
N GLN A 148 -33.93 -6.12 -15.46
CA GLN A 148 -33.91 -5.29 -16.67
C GLN A 148 -33.13 -3.97 -16.53
N ASP A 149 -32.75 -3.59 -15.31
CA ASP A 149 -32.01 -2.36 -15.01
C ASP A 149 -30.48 -2.56 -15.04
N PHE A 150 -30.05 -3.78 -15.37
CA PHE A 150 -28.65 -4.17 -15.53
C PHE A 150 -28.36 -4.52 -16.98
N HIS A 151 -27.13 -4.29 -17.42
CA HIS A 151 -26.66 -4.83 -18.67
C HIS A 151 -26.50 -6.36 -18.56
N HIS A 152 -26.73 -7.04 -19.69
CA HIS A 152 -26.46 -8.46 -19.91
C HIS A 152 -25.72 -8.53 -21.24
N CYS A 153 -24.41 -8.22 -21.23
CA CYS A 153 -23.68 -7.91 -22.46
C CYS A 153 -23.65 -9.09 -23.45
N GLY A 154 -23.70 -10.33 -22.97
CA GLY A 154 -23.75 -11.54 -23.76
C GLY A 154 -22.49 -11.77 -24.60
N LEU A 155 -21.39 -11.07 -24.28
CA LEU A 155 -20.13 -11.14 -25.02
C LEU A 155 -19.20 -12.23 -24.46
N GLU A 156 -19.24 -12.45 -23.15
CA GLU A 156 -18.37 -13.38 -22.44
C GLU A 156 -19.16 -14.19 -21.39
N PRO A 157 -18.68 -15.37 -20.97
CA PRO A 157 -19.36 -16.17 -19.94
C PRO A 157 -19.53 -15.39 -18.63
N GLY A 158 -20.76 -15.33 -18.12
CA GLY A 158 -21.07 -14.60 -16.89
C GLY A 158 -21.15 -13.08 -17.07
N ASP A 159 -21.16 -12.60 -18.33
CA ASP A 159 -21.14 -11.17 -18.66
C ASP A 159 -19.95 -10.42 -18.07
N GLU A 160 -18.83 -11.09 -17.72
CA GLU A 160 -17.64 -10.43 -17.17
C GLU A 160 -16.80 -9.75 -18.27
N ILE A 161 -16.11 -8.65 -17.93
CA ILE A 161 -15.11 -8.05 -18.82
C ILE A 161 -13.90 -9.00 -18.95
N VAL A 162 -13.64 -9.50 -20.16
CA VAL A 162 -12.44 -10.29 -20.48
C VAL A 162 -11.44 -9.46 -21.27
N ASN A 163 -11.90 -8.67 -22.25
CA ASN A 163 -11.07 -7.88 -23.12
C ASN A 163 -11.19 -6.38 -22.82
N TYR A 164 -10.27 -5.85 -22.02
CA TYR A 164 -10.21 -4.42 -21.65
C TYR A 164 -9.88 -3.49 -22.84
N ALA A 165 -9.47 -4.01 -24.00
CA ALA A 165 -9.35 -3.21 -25.22
C ALA A 165 -10.71 -3.03 -25.94
N ASN A 166 -11.71 -3.87 -25.66
CA ASN A 166 -13.04 -3.78 -26.24
C ASN A 166 -13.92 -2.80 -25.44
N ARG A 167 -14.20 -1.63 -26.02
CA ARG A 167 -15.05 -0.61 -25.39
C ARG A 167 -16.41 -1.15 -24.97
N VAL A 168 -17.03 -1.98 -25.79
CA VAL A 168 -18.38 -2.49 -25.51
C VAL A 168 -18.34 -3.38 -24.29
N GLU A 169 -17.35 -4.28 -24.19
CA GLU A 169 -17.17 -5.08 -22.97
C GLU A 169 -16.93 -4.17 -21.76
N VAL A 170 -15.96 -3.26 -21.83
CA VAL A 170 -15.60 -2.40 -20.69
C VAL A 170 -16.77 -1.56 -20.17
N GLN A 171 -17.74 -1.21 -21.03
CA GLN A 171 -18.85 -0.31 -20.69
C GLN A 171 -20.23 -0.98 -20.57
N THR A 172 -20.32 -2.29 -20.80
CA THR A 172 -21.60 -3.02 -20.71
C THR A 172 -21.51 -4.41 -20.07
N CYS A 173 -20.30 -4.94 -19.86
CA CYS A 173 -20.05 -6.17 -19.11
C CYS A 173 -19.66 -5.85 -17.66
N GLU A 174 -19.85 -6.82 -16.76
CA GLU A 174 -19.54 -6.73 -15.34
C GLU A 174 -18.05 -6.53 -15.07
N LEU A 175 -17.74 -5.51 -14.27
CA LEU A 175 -16.41 -5.30 -13.73
C LEU A 175 -16.12 -6.36 -12.66
N GLY A 176 -15.46 -7.44 -13.09
CA GLY A 176 -15.39 -8.66 -12.29
C GLY A 176 -16.77 -9.31 -12.27
N ASN A 177 -17.39 -9.40 -11.09
CA ASN A 177 -18.73 -9.96 -10.91
C ASN A 177 -19.72 -8.89 -10.40
N LEU A 178 -19.40 -7.60 -10.55
CA LEU A 178 -20.25 -6.52 -10.02
C LEU A 178 -21.39 -6.23 -11.01
N ALA A 179 -22.63 -6.35 -10.53
CA ALA A 179 -23.84 -6.22 -11.35
C ALA A 179 -23.91 -4.86 -12.06
N ASP A 180 -23.67 -4.86 -13.38
CA ASP A 180 -23.43 -3.65 -14.17
C ASP A 180 -24.73 -2.92 -14.52
N LEU A 181 -24.87 -1.67 -14.08
CA LEU A 181 -26.09 -0.89 -14.26
C LEU A 181 -26.24 -0.44 -15.72
N ALA A 182 -27.44 -0.58 -16.26
CA ALA A 182 -27.77 -0.14 -17.62
C ALA A 182 -27.89 1.40 -17.70
N THR A 183 -26.75 2.09 -17.61
CA THR A 183 -26.64 3.56 -17.49
C THR A 183 -27.11 4.30 -18.74
N ASP A 184 -27.37 3.60 -19.84
CA ASP A 184 -28.00 4.11 -21.06
C ASP A 184 -29.54 4.22 -20.91
N THR A 185 -30.15 3.58 -19.92
CA THR A 185 -31.61 3.58 -19.72
C THR A 185 -32.10 4.80 -18.95
N GLU A 186 -33.36 5.21 -19.18
CA GLU A 186 -33.97 6.36 -18.50
C GLU A 186 -34.13 6.12 -16.99
N TYR A 187 -34.56 4.91 -16.62
CA TYR A 187 -34.85 4.56 -15.23
C TYR A 187 -33.58 4.58 -14.36
N VAL A 188 -32.50 3.93 -14.82
CA VAL A 188 -31.21 3.91 -14.11
C VAL A 188 -30.64 5.32 -13.95
N ARG A 189 -30.58 6.12 -15.03
CA ARG A 189 -30.09 7.52 -14.94
C ARG A 189 -30.92 8.38 -14.01
N GLY A 190 -32.24 8.23 -14.02
CA GLY A 190 -33.14 8.90 -13.09
C GLY A 190 -32.86 8.51 -11.63
N ARG A 191 -32.63 7.23 -11.35
CA ARG A 191 -32.36 6.72 -10.01
C ARG A 191 -31.00 7.16 -9.48
N LEU A 192 -29.96 7.11 -10.31
CA LEU A 192 -28.62 7.61 -9.98
C LEU A 192 -28.62 9.12 -9.73
N ALA A 193 -29.33 9.90 -10.56
CA ALA A 193 -29.50 11.33 -10.34
C ALA A 193 -30.27 11.65 -9.05
N GLN A 194 -31.27 10.83 -8.70
CA GLN A 194 -31.98 10.95 -7.43
C GLN A 194 -31.05 10.73 -6.24
N TYR A 195 -30.19 9.70 -6.29
CA TYR A 195 -29.18 9.46 -5.27
C TYR A 195 -28.18 10.62 -5.15
N GLY A 196 -27.65 11.10 -6.28
CA GLY A 196 -26.80 12.30 -6.30
C GLY A 196 -27.49 13.51 -5.68
N ASN A 197 -28.75 13.76 -6.05
CA ASN A 197 -29.54 14.86 -5.48
C ASN A 197 -29.81 14.72 -3.98
N ASP A 198 -29.95 13.49 -3.50
CA ASP A 198 -30.07 13.22 -2.06
C ASP A 198 -28.80 13.67 -1.32
N LEU A 199 -27.62 13.29 -1.82
CA LEU A 199 -26.33 13.74 -1.27
C LEU A 199 -26.16 15.27 -1.36
N LEU A 200 -26.56 15.88 -2.48
CA LEU A 200 -26.50 17.35 -2.64
C LEU A 200 -27.43 18.06 -1.65
N SER A 201 -28.58 17.47 -1.32
CA SER A 201 -29.51 18.00 -0.32
C SER A 201 -28.93 17.99 1.09
N LEU A 202 -28.01 17.06 1.36
CA LEU A 202 -27.25 16.99 2.60
C LEU A 202 -26.04 17.92 2.63
N GLY A 203 -25.80 18.69 1.56
CA GLY A 203 -24.71 19.68 1.49
C GLY A 203 -23.41 19.19 0.84
N VAL A 204 -23.37 17.99 0.25
CA VAL A 204 -22.16 17.50 -0.45
C VAL A 204 -21.76 18.45 -1.60
N ASP A 205 -20.51 18.89 -1.65
CA ASP A 205 -20.03 19.87 -2.64
C ASP A 205 -19.57 19.23 -3.95
N GLY A 206 -19.18 17.96 -3.92
CA GLY A 206 -18.59 17.27 -5.06
C GLY A 206 -18.80 15.76 -5.06
N PHE A 207 -18.57 15.14 -6.21
CA PHE A 207 -18.53 13.68 -6.37
C PHE A 207 -17.18 13.24 -6.94
N ARG A 208 -16.59 12.21 -6.31
CA ARG A 208 -15.58 11.37 -6.97
C ARG A 208 -16.33 10.21 -7.59
N LEU A 209 -16.27 10.07 -8.91
CA LEU A 209 -16.95 9.01 -9.64
C LEU A 209 -16.00 7.82 -9.74
N ASP A 210 -16.35 6.76 -9.02
CA ASP A 210 -15.71 5.46 -9.08
C ASP A 210 -15.93 4.79 -10.44
N ALA A 211 -14.92 4.04 -10.90
CA ALA A 211 -15.01 3.23 -12.11
C ALA A 211 -15.59 4.00 -13.32
N ALA A 212 -15.31 5.31 -13.44
CA ALA A 212 -15.96 6.16 -14.43
C ALA A 212 -15.70 5.69 -15.87
N LYS A 213 -14.54 5.09 -16.13
CA LYS A 213 -14.20 4.45 -17.41
C LYS A 213 -15.21 3.38 -17.87
N HIS A 214 -15.83 2.69 -16.91
CA HIS A 214 -16.78 1.60 -17.15
C HIS A 214 -18.19 2.09 -17.49
N MET A 215 -18.42 3.41 -17.52
CA MET A 215 -19.65 4.01 -18.04
C MET A 215 -19.34 4.88 -19.25
N PRO A 216 -20.20 4.92 -20.28
CA PRO A 216 -20.04 5.91 -21.34
C PRO A 216 -20.01 7.35 -20.78
N ALA A 217 -19.03 8.16 -21.20
CA ALA A 217 -18.91 9.55 -20.73
C ALA A 217 -20.19 10.39 -20.97
N GLY A 218 -20.94 10.06 -22.03
CA GLY A 218 -22.24 10.67 -22.33
C GLY A 218 -23.34 10.35 -21.32
N ASP A 219 -23.34 9.14 -20.74
CA ASP A 219 -24.33 8.73 -19.74
C ASP A 219 -24.03 9.38 -18.39
N ILE A 220 -22.75 9.45 -18.01
CA ILE A 220 -22.31 10.29 -16.87
C ILE A 220 -22.77 11.74 -17.06
N SER A 221 -22.56 12.31 -18.24
CA SER A 221 -23.01 13.68 -18.56
C SER A 221 -24.53 13.83 -18.40
N ASN A 222 -25.29 12.83 -18.85
CA ASN A 222 -26.74 12.80 -18.73
C ASN A 222 -27.19 12.77 -17.26
N ILE A 223 -26.58 11.93 -16.42
CA ILE A 223 -26.86 11.86 -14.98
C ILE A 223 -26.54 13.21 -14.32
N ILE A 224 -25.36 13.78 -14.59
CA ILE A 224 -24.94 15.10 -14.07
C ILE A 224 -25.94 16.20 -14.45
N SER A 225 -26.47 16.17 -15.68
CA SER A 225 -27.43 17.18 -16.16
C SER A 225 -28.76 17.21 -15.38
N ARG A 226 -29.08 16.12 -14.67
CA ARG A 226 -30.30 15.94 -13.86
C ARG A 226 -30.10 16.35 -12.39
N LEU A 227 -28.90 16.77 -12.01
CA LEU A 227 -28.62 17.23 -10.65
C LEU A 227 -29.23 18.61 -10.39
N THR A 228 -29.68 18.83 -9.16
CA THR A 228 -30.32 20.06 -8.66
C THR A 228 -29.38 21.27 -8.66
N ARG A 229 -28.07 21.02 -8.62
CA ARG A 229 -27.01 22.00 -8.82
C ARG A 229 -25.78 21.29 -9.38
N ARG A 230 -24.84 22.06 -9.96
CA ARG A 230 -23.57 21.51 -10.45
C ARG A 230 -22.59 21.30 -9.29
N PRO A 231 -22.21 20.05 -8.96
CA PRO A 231 -21.15 19.76 -8.00
C PRO A 231 -19.75 19.89 -8.64
N TYR A 232 -18.70 19.87 -7.83
CA TYR A 232 -17.36 19.51 -8.33
C TYR A 232 -17.36 18.02 -8.71
N ILE A 233 -16.74 17.67 -9.83
CA ILE A 233 -16.65 16.28 -10.31
C ILE A 233 -15.18 15.94 -10.50
N THR A 234 -14.76 14.80 -9.96
CA THR A 234 -13.48 14.16 -10.28
C THR A 234 -13.73 12.70 -10.65
N GLN A 235 -13.12 12.20 -11.70
CA GLN A 235 -13.48 10.90 -12.29
C GLN A 235 -12.29 9.96 -12.30
N GLU A 236 -12.50 8.73 -11.84
CA GLU A 236 -11.52 7.66 -12.00
C GLU A 236 -11.58 7.08 -13.41
N VAL A 237 -10.58 7.42 -14.22
CA VAL A 237 -10.42 6.87 -15.57
C VAL A 237 -9.01 6.31 -15.67
N SER A 238 -8.82 5.09 -15.15
CA SER A 238 -7.56 4.36 -15.25
C SER A 238 -7.43 3.77 -16.65
N ILE A 239 -6.40 4.20 -17.38
CA ILE A 239 -6.14 3.73 -18.74
C ILE A 239 -4.86 2.90 -18.80
N GLY A 240 -4.96 1.72 -19.40
CA GLY A 240 -3.85 0.87 -19.81
C GLY A 240 -3.30 1.28 -21.18
N ALA A 241 -2.19 0.64 -21.59
CA ALA A 241 -1.69 0.80 -22.95
C ALA A 241 -2.68 0.15 -23.95
N GLU A 242 -2.92 0.81 -25.09
CA GLU A 242 -3.74 0.28 -26.21
C GLU A 242 -5.25 0.14 -25.94
N GLU A 243 -5.77 0.67 -24.83
CA GLU A 243 -7.20 0.66 -24.56
C GLU A 243 -7.98 1.67 -25.42
N SER A 244 -9.20 1.27 -25.82
CA SER A 244 -10.04 2.06 -26.73
C SER A 244 -10.73 3.27 -26.08
N ILE A 245 -10.75 3.34 -24.74
CA ILE A 245 -11.34 4.44 -23.96
C ILE A 245 -10.23 5.37 -23.50
N GLN A 246 -10.43 6.67 -23.71
CA GLN A 246 -9.43 7.69 -23.43
C GLN A 246 -9.91 8.62 -22.32
N ALA A 247 -9.00 8.98 -21.41
CA ALA A 247 -9.27 9.90 -20.30
C ALA A 247 -9.80 11.27 -20.77
N SER A 248 -9.41 11.73 -21.97
CA SER A 248 -9.85 13.00 -22.55
C SER A 248 -11.36 13.06 -22.83
N GLU A 249 -12.01 11.91 -23.05
CA GLU A 249 -13.47 11.81 -23.29
C GLU A 249 -14.28 12.30 -22.08
N TYR A 250 -13.73 12.22 -20.87
CA TYR A 250 -14.42 12.52 -19.61
C TYR A 250 -14.22 13.96 -19.13
N THR A 251 -13.32 14.72 -19.78
CA THR A 251 -12.97 16.08 -19.37
C THR A 251 -14.13 17.10 -19.52
N GLY A 252 -15.16 16.75 -20.27
CA GLY A 252 -16.40 17.52 -20.37
C GLY A 252 -17.30 17.41 -19.12
N ASN A 253 -17.12 16.37 -18.32
CA ASN A 253 -17.92 16.11 -17.11
C ASN A 253 -17.29 16.71 -15.84
N GLY A 254 -15.96 16.85 -15.80
CA GLY A 254 -15.22 17.34 -14.65
C GLY A 254 -13.73 17.04 -14.74
N ASP A 255 -13.04 17.14 -13.60
CA ASP A 255 -11.64 16.73 -13.50
C ASP A 255 -11.52 15.21 -13.71
N VAL A 256 -10.39 14.78 -14.24
CA VAL A 256 -10.06 13.37 -14.44
C VAL A 256 -8.81 13.02 -13.63
N GLN A 257 -8.85 11.89 -12.93
CA GLN A 257 -7.71 11.36 -12.19
C GLN A 257 -6.58 10.98 -13.16
N GLU A 258 -5.46 11.70 -13.09
CA GLU A 258 -4.34 11.55 -14.01
C GLU A 258 -3.34 10.53 -13.46
N PHE A 259 -3.61 9.25 -13.69
CA PHE A 259 -2.75 8.13 -13.24
C PHE A 259 -1.34 8.18 -13.84
N ARG A 260 -1.14 8.82 -15.01
CA ARG A 260 0.20 8.99 -15.60
C ARG A 260 1.09 9.88 -14.74
N TRP A 261 0.50 10.84 -14.00
CA TRP A 261 1.23 11.61 -12.99
C TRP A 261 1.81 10.69 -11.92
N THR A 262 0.97 9.81 -11.36
CA THR A 262 1.34 8.83 -10.33
C THR A 262 2.49 7.93 -10.78
N THR A 263 2.41 7.37 -11.99
CA THR A 263 3.47 6.54 -12.56
C THR A 263 4.76 7.33 -12.80
N ALA A 264 4.66 8.54 -13.35
CA ALA A 264 5.83 9.38 -13.65
C ALA A 264 6.58 9.80 -12.39
N VAL A 265 5.88 10.25 -11.34
CA VAL A 265 6.53 10.62 -10.07
C VAL A 265 7.13 9.39 -9.39
N LYS A 266 6.46 8.24 -9.40
CA LYS A 266 7.05 6.99 -8.88
C LYS A 266 8.36 6.65 -9.59
N ASN A 267 8.35 6.60 -10.92
CA ASN A 267 9.52 6.21 -11.71
C ASN A 267 10.69 7.19 -11.52
N ALA A 268 10.41 8.49 -11.52
CA ALA A 268 11.43 9.52 -11.33
C ALA A 268 12.08 9.45 -9.94
N PHE A 269 11.28 9.28 -8.88
CA PHE A 269 11.79 9.27 -7.50
C PHE A 269 12.48 7.94 -7.13
N LEU A 270 12.14 6.81 -7.76
CA LEU A 270 12.79 5.51 -7.53
C LEU A 270 14.09 5.29 -8.32
N GLY A 271 14.50 6.21 -9.18
CA GLY A 271 15.79 6.13 -9.87
C GLY A 271 15.83 6.72 -11.28
N GLY A 272 14.67 7.05 -11.87
CA GLY A 272 14.61 7.67 -13.20
C GLY A 272 15.14 9.11 -13.28
N GLY A 273 15.28 9.78 -12.13
CA GLY A 273 15.73 11.16 -12.02
C GLY A 273 14.56 12.15 -12.05
N ILE A 274 14.55 13.07 -11.09
CA ILE A 274 13.46 14.05 -10.91
C ILE A 274 13.62 15.30 -11.78
N SER A 275 14.79 15.49 -12.41
CA SER A 275 15.04 16.62 -13.32
C SER A 275 14.13 16.64 -14.56
N GLY A 276 13.63 15.48 -15.01
CA GLY A 276 12.72 15.36 -16.15
C GLY A 276 11.28 15.76 -15.86
N LEU A 277 10.91 16.00 -14.59
CA LEU A 277 9.54 16.31 -14.18
C LEU A 277 9.14 17.78 -14.35
N GLN A 278 9.99 18.62 -14.95
CA GLN A 278 9.72 20.06 -15.07
C GLN A 278 8.43 20.35 -15.84
N ASN A 279 8.17 19.60 -16.91
CA ASN A 279 7.02 19.78 -17.78
C ASN A 279 6.31 18.43 -17.92
N PRO A 280 5.05 18.32 -17.48
CA PRO A 280 4.20 17.20 -17.82
C PRO A 280 4.08 17.05 -19.33
N ASP A 281 3.88 15.83 -19.81
CA ASP A 281 3.73 15.54 -21.24
C ASP A 281 2.48 16.25 -21.80
N SER A 282 2.61 16.84 -23.00
CA SER A 282 1.50 17.55 -23.66
C SER A 282 0.31 16.67 -24.03
N SER A 283 0.49 15.34 -24.07
CA SER A 283 -0.57 14.35 -24.31
C SER A 283 -1.41 14.04 -23.06
N TRP A 284 -1.02 14.56 -21.90
CA TRP A 284 -1.78 14.38 -20.67
C TRP A 284 -3.00 15.29 -20.61
N ILE A 285 -3.88 15.04 -19.64
CA ILE A 285 -5.03 15.92 -19.42
C ILE A 285 -4.55 17.33 -19.13
N ALA A 286 -5.24 18.34 -19.65
CA ALA A 286 -4.88 19.73 -19.38
C ALA A 286 -4.88 19.98 -17.87
N SER A 287 -3.89 20.70 -17.36
CA SER A 287 -3.69 20.93 -15.92
C SER A 287 -4.97 21.35 -15.17
N GLY A 288 -5.80 22.22 -15.76
CA GLY A 288 -7.04 22.71 -15.16
C GLY A 288 -8.19 21.69 -15.11
N GLN A 289 -7.99 20.48 -15.63
CA GLN A 289 -8.95 19.38 -15.70
C GLN A 289 -8.34 18.08 -15.12
N ALA A 290 -7.16 18.14 -14.50
CA ALA A 290 -6.45 16.98 -13.98
C ALA A 290 -6.54 16.95 -12.45
N ASN A 291 -6.99 15.83 -11.88
CA ASN A 291 -6.80 15.52 -10.46
C ASN A 291 -5.57 14.63 -10.31
N ILE A 292 -4.58 15.05 -9.52
CA ILE A 292 -3.32 14.32 -9.35
C ILE A 292 -3.15 13.81 -7.93
N PHE A 293 -2.44 12.69 -7.78
CA PHE A 293 -2.09 12.10 -6.50
C PHE A 293 -0.79 11.31 -6.62
N VAL A 294 -0.05 11.24 -5.52
CA VAL A 294 1.12 10.35 -5.41
C VAL A 294 0.69 8.91 -5.16
N ALA A 295 -0.43 8.72 -4.47
CA ALA A 295 -1.05 7.45 -4.18
C ALA A 295 -2.53 7.67 -3.90
N ASN A 296 -3.37 6.71 -4.26
CA ASN A 296 -4.75 6.62 -3.80
C ASN A 296 -4.96 5.27 -3.06
N HIS A 297 -6.20 4.98 -2.68
CA HIS A 297 -6.55 3.74 -1.99
C HIS A 297 -6.23 2.45 -2.78
N ASP A 298 -6.32 2.44 -4.11
CA ASP A 298 -6.01 1.26 -4.91
C ASP A 298 -4.50 1.12 -5.13
N THR A 299 -3.86 2.21 -5.53
CA THR A 299 -2.47 2.18 -6.00
C THR A 299 -1.45 2.01 -4.88
N GLU A 300 -1.78 2.42 -3.64
CA GLU A 300 -0.87 2.25 -2.51
C GLU A 300 -0.72 0.79 -2.07
N ARG A 301 -1.67 -0.07 -2.49
CA ARG A 301 -1.84 -1.47 -2.07
C ARG A 301 -1.31 -2.50 -3.09
N ASN A 302 -0.96 -2.08 -4.31
CA ASN A 302 -0.63 -2.97 -5.42
C ASN A 302 0.66 -2.59 -6.17
N ASP A 303 1.57 -1.89 -5.48
CA ASP A 303 2.81 -1.34 -6.02
C ASP A 303 2.64 -0.39 -7.22
N ALA A 304 1.42 -0.01 -7.66
CA ALA A 304 1.25 0.88 -8.81
C ALA A 304 1.74 2.32 -8.52
N SER A 305 1.79 2.73 -7.25
CA SER A 305 2.27 4.04 -6.82
C SER A 305 3.36 3.97 -5.75
N LEU A 306 3.89 5.14 -5.37
CA LEU A 306 4.62 5.25 -4.10
C LEU A 306 3.64 5.09 -2.94
N ASN A 307 4.14 4.73 -1.76
CA ASN A 307 3.39 4.63 -0.51
C ASN A 307 4.32 4.91 0.68
N ILE A 308 3.80 4.89 1.91
CA ILE A 308 4.59 5.22 3.11
C ILE A 308 5.81 4.31 3.33
N ASN A 309 5.79 3.09 2.80
CA ASN A 309 6.88 2.12 2.89
C ASN A 309 7.90 2.26 1.76
N SER A 310 7.68 3.18 0.81
CA SER A 310 8.61 3.42 -0.28
C SER A 310 9.97 3.87 0.24
N PRO A 311 11.08 3.38 -0.35
CA PRO A 311 12.41 3.57 0.20
C PRO A 311 12.81 5.04 0.20
N SER A 312 13.80 5.37 1.03
CA SER A 312 14.53 6.64 0.94
C SER A 312 13.63 7.89 0.94
N ASN A 313 12.54 7.87 1.73
CA ASN A 313 11.63 9.01 1.88
C ASN A 313 10.98 9.51 0.56
N THR A 314 10.92 8.64 -0.45
CA THR A 314 10.47 8.99 -1.81
C THR A 314 9.00 9.39 -1.85
N TYR A 315 8.14 8.77 -1.05
CA TYR A 315 6.72 9.15 -0.97
C TYR A 315 6.52 10.59 -0.49
N ILE A 316 7.22 11.00 0.58
CA ILE A 316 7.10 12.36 1.12
C ILE A 316 7.65 13.38 0.14
N THR A 317 8.83 13.13 -0.43
CA THR A 317 9.46 14.04 -1.39
C THR A 317 8.70 14.15 -2.71
N ALA A 318 8.08 13.07 -3.20
CA ALA A 318 7.15 13.11 -4.34
C ALA A 318 5.86 13.87 -4.02
N THR A 319 5.37 13.78 -2.77
CA THR A 319 4.19 14.53 -2.32
C THR A 319 4.49 16.02 -2.21
N ILE A 320 5.68 16.39 -1.69
CA ILE A 320 6.18 17.78 -1.71
C ILE A 320 6.23 18.28 -3.15
N PHE A 321 6.80 17.51 -4.09
CA PHE A 321 6.83 17.89 -5.50
C PHE A 321 5.42 18.12 -6.08
N SER A 322 4.48 17.20 -5.81
CA SER A 322 3.10 17.30 -6.31
C SER A 322 2.34 18.50 -5.77
N LEU A 323 2.58 18.90 -4.51
CA LEU A 323 2.02 20.12 -3.93
C LEU A 323 2.71 21.40 -4.45
N ALA A 324 4.01 21.32 -4.75
CA ALA A 324 4.79 22.44 -5.26
C ALA A 324 4.55 22.74 -6.75
N HIS A 325 4.28 21.71 -7.57
CA HIS A 325 4.16 21.81 -9.01
C HIS A 325 2.79 22.39 -9.44
N PRO A 326 2.69 23.29 -10.43
CA PRO A 326 1.42 23.93 -10.81
C PRO A 326 0.43 23.02 -11.54
N TYR A 327 0.84 21.82 -11.96
CA TYR A 327 -0.02 20.88 -12.69
C TYR A 327 -1.09 20.26 -11.79
N GLY A 328 -2.34 20.27 -12.23
CA GLY A 328 -3.45 19.54 -11.61
C GLY A 328 -3.89 20.06 -10.24
N THR A 329 -5.00 19.48 -9.78
CA THR A 329 -5.55 19.61 -8.43
C THR A 329 -5.03 18.44 -7.57
N PRO A 330 -4.23 18.66 -6.51
CA PRO A 330 -3.64 17.58 -5.73
C PRO A 330 -4.61 16.97 -4.71
N THR A 331 -4.66 15.64 -4.67
CA THR A 331 -5.30 14.82 -3.63
C THR A 331 -4.23 14.14 -2.76
N ILE A 332 -4.37 14.30 -1.44
CA ILE A 332 -3.56 13.63 -0.42
C ILE A 332 -4.35 12.48 0.17
N LEU A 333 -3.79 11.28 0.17
CA LEU A 333 -4.40 10.12 0.79
C LEU A 333 -4.19 10.15 2.31
N SER A 334 -5.25 9.87 3.08
CA SER A 334 -5.20 9.59 4.52
C SER A 334 -5.69 8.17 4.75
N SER A 335 -4.74 7.25 4.89
CA SER A 335 -4.97 5.80 4.97
C SER A 335 -4.60 5.22 6.33
N PHE A 336 -4.57 3.90 6.40
CA PHE A 336 -4.25 3.07 7.56
C PHE A 336 -3.21 2.02 7.18
N SER A 337 -2.59 1.39 8.18
CA SER A 337 -1.65 0.28 7.99
C SER A 337 -2.41 -0.96 7.54
N PHE A 338 -1.92 -1.60 6.48
CA PHE A 338 -2.48 -2.83 5.92
C PHE A 338 -1.34 -3.81 5.61
N GLN A 339 -1.68 -5.09 5.55
CA GLN A 339 -0.87 -6.22 5.13
C GLN A 339 -1.34 -6.81 3.81
N SER A 340 -2.63 -6.65 3.47
CA SER A 340 -3.22 -7.17 2.24
C SER A 340 -3.85 -6.06 1.40
N ALA A 341 -3.93 -6.31 0.09
CA ALA A 341 -4.49 -5.34 -0.84
C ALA A 341 -6.02 -5.23 -0.78
N SER A 342 -6.74 -6.26 -0.35
CA SER A 342 -8.22 -6.28 -0.39
C SER A 342 -8.92 -6.88 0.83
N ALA A 343 -8.20 -7.57 1.72
CA ALA A 343 -8.82 -8.24 2.88
C ALA A 343 -8.81 -7.39 4.16
N ASP A 344 -8.14 -6.23 4.15
CA ASP A 344 -7.97 -5.42 5.35
C ASP A 344 -9.03 -4.32 5.44
N GLY A 345 -9.74 -4.26 6.56
CA GLY A 345 -10.62 -3.14 6.91
C GLY A 345 -9.88 -2.05 7.67
N ALA A 346 -10.52 -0.88 7.82
CA ALA A 346 -9.98 0.15 8.69
C ALA A 346 -9.85 -0.33 10.14
N PRO A 347 -8.79 0.08 10.85
CA PRO A 347 -8.62 -0.24 12.27
C PRO A 347 -9.71 0.42 13.10
N ASN A 348 -9.99 -0.17 14.27
CA ASN A 348 -10.92 0.38 15.27
C ASN A 348 -12.32 0.68 14.72
N GLY A 349 -12.79 -0.09 13.73
CA GLY A 349 -14.10 0.12 13.12
C GLY A 349 -14.25 1.47 12.41
N GLY A 350 -13.17 2.00 11.83
CA GLY A 350 -13.20 3.31 11.17
C GLY A 350 -13.08 4.50 12.13
N ALA A 351 -12.92 4.26 13.44
CA ALA A 351 -12.64 5.32 14.41
C ALA A 351 -11.21 5.85 14.21
N GLY A 352 -11.13 6.91 13.41
CA GLY A 352 -9.90 7.61 13.06
C GLY A 352 -9.18 8.23 14.24
N THR A 353 -7.89 7.91 14.41
CA THR A 353 -7.04 8.49 15.46
C THR A 353 -5.69 8.92 14.90
N CYS A 354 -5.30 10.16 15.16
CA CYS A 354 -3.99 10.69 14.78
C CYS A 354 -3.23 11.23 16.00
N SER A 355 -1.90 11.23 15.89
CA SER A 355 -1.03 12.07 16.71
C SER A 355 -0.98 13.50 16.17
N SER A 356 -0.16 14.37 16.76
CA SER A 356 0.02 15.74 16.27
C SER A 356 0.60 15.79 14.85
N THR A 357 1.49 14.85 14.50
CA THR A 357 2.27 14.89 13.26
C THR A 357 2.16 13.62 12.40
N GLY A 358 1.21 12.73 12.70
CA GLY A 358 1.04 11.49 11.95
C GLY A 358 0.00 10.55 12.55
N GLY A 359 0.14 9.28 12.23
CA GLY A 359 -0.77 8.21 12.60
C GLY A 359 -0.77 7.80 14.08
N ALA A 360 -1.84 7.16 14.52
CA ALA A 360 -1.93 6.44 15.79
C ALA A 360 -2.90 5.25 15.65
N ASN A 361 -2.70 4.19 16.44
CA ASN A 361 -3.59 3.01 16.50
C ASN A 361 -3.93 2.39 15.13
N GLY A 362 -2.92 2.23 14.27
CA GLY A 362 -3.07 1.67 12.93
C GLY A 362 -3.45 2.66 11.83
N TRP A 363 -3.83 3.90 12.16
CA TRP A 363 -3.97 4.95 11.15
C TRP A 363 -2.61 5.51 10.74
N LEU A 364 -2.45 5.94 9.49
CA LEU A 364 -1.23 6.59 9.00
C LEU A 364 -1.31 8.13 9.10
N CYS A 365 -2.49 8.70 8.88
CA CYS A 365 -2.76 10.14 8.90
C CYS A 365 -1.72 10.95 8.10
N GLN A 366 -1.45 10.57 6.86
CA GLN A 366 -0.40 11.21 6.04
C GLN A 366 -0.62 12.73 5.90
N HIS A 367 -1.87 13.18 5.93
CA HIS A 367 -2.23 14.60 5.92
C HIS A 367 -1.67 15.43 7.09
N ARG A 368 -1.27 14.77 8.18
CA ARG A 368 -0.65 15.42 9.36
C ARG A 368 0.88 15.41 9.34
N PHE A 369 1.50 14.72 8.39
CA PHE A 369 2.95 14.76 8.28
C PHE A 369 3.41 16.20 8.09
N VAL A 370 4.38 16.64 8.89
CA VAL A 370 4.82 18.05 8.97
C VAL A 370 5.08 18.62 7.57
N ALA A 371 5.81 17.87 6.75
CA ALA A 371 6.11 18.24 5.38
C ALA A 371 4.86 18.40 4.50
N ILE A 372 3.90 17.48 4.59
CA ILE A 372 2.68 17.53 3.78
C ILE A 372 1.80 18.70 4.23
N ALA A 373 1.54 18.83 5.53
CA ALA A 373 0.75 19.93 6.07
C ALA A 373 1.37 21.31 5.77
N GLY A 374 2.69 21.45 5.87
CA GLY A 374 3.39 22.67 5.47
C GLY A 374 3.29 22.96 3.98
N MET A 375 3.35 21.93 3.13
CA MET A 375 3.19 22.07 1.69
C MET A 375 1.75 22.37 1.26
N VAL A 376 0.74 22.07 2.07
CA VAL A 376 -0.63 22.58 1.86
C VAL A 376 -0.67 24.09 2.02
N SER A 377 -0.06 24.63 3.08
CA SER A 377 0.12 26.08 3.25
C SER A 377 0.89 26.69 2.07
N PHE A 378 1.97 26.04 1.62
CA PHE A 378 2.71 26.46 0.43
C PHE A 378 1.81 26.53 -0.80
N ARG A 379 1.07 25.46 -1.12
CA ARG A 379 0.17 25.38 -2.29
C ARG A 379 -0.86 26.50 -2.28
N ASN A 380 -1.48 26.74 -1.12
CA ASN A 380 -2.46 27.81 -0.95
C ASN A 380 -1.84 29.20 -1.14
N GLN A 381 -0.61 29.42 -0.66
CA GLN A 381 0.07 30.70 -0.82
C GLN A 381 0.46 30.98 -2.26
N VAL A 382 1.01 29.99 -2.96
CA VAL A 382 1.53 30.19 -4.31
C VAL A 382 0.43 30.17 -5.37
N GLY A 383 -0.69 29.50 -5.11
CA GLY A 383 -1.85 29.46 -6.01
C GLY A 383 -1.46 29.11 -7.45
N SER A 384 -1.83 29.98 -8.39
CA SER A 384 -1.56 29.84 -9.82
C SER A 384 -0.21 30.42 -10.27
N ALA A 385 0.66 30.86 -9.35
CA ALA A 385 1.95 31.45 -9.72
C ALA A 385 2.76 30.50 -10.62
N PRO A 386 3.43 30.99 -11.67
CA PRO A 386 4.11 30.13 -12.63
C PRO A 386 5.33 29.44 -12.00
N LEU A 387 5.69 28.27 -12.52
CA LEU A 387 6.98 27.65 -12.23
C LEU A 387 8.09 28.46 -12.94
N VAL A 388 9.07 28.95 -12.20
CA VAL A 388 10.15 29.82 -12.70
C VAL A 388 11.50 29.36 -12.14
N ASN A 389 12.60 29.77 -12.77
CA ASN A 389 13.96 29.53 -12.26
C ASN A 389 14.26 28.05 -11.94
N TRP A 390 13.78 27.12 -12.78
CA TRP A 390 14.09 25.70 -12.62
C TRP A 390 15.58 25.45 -12.81
N VAL A 391 16.20 24.82 -11.81
CA VAL A 391 17.59 24.37 -11.84
C VAL A 391 17.66 22.90 -11.48
N SER A 392 18.49 22.16 -12.21
CA SER A 392 18.73 20.74 -11.95
C SER A 392 20.20 20.39 -12.14
N PRO A 393 21.08 20.67 -11.16
CA PRO A 393 22.53 20.45 -11.31
C PRO A 393 22.88 18.96 -11.47
N GLN A 394 21.98 18.07 -11.04
CA GLN A 394 22.07 16.62 -11.20
C GLN A 394 20.67 16.05 -11.46
N ALA A 395 20.59 14.82 -11.97
CA ALA A 395 19.30 14.17 -12.26
C ALA A 395 18.39 14.07 -11.03
N SER A 396 18.97 13.94 -9.82
CA SER A 396 18.25 13.77 -8.55
C SER A 396 18.10 15.04 -7.72
N GLN A 397 18.44 16.22 -8.26
CA GLN A 397 18.36 17.50 -7.55
C GLN A 397 17.63 18.51 -8.41
N ILE A 398 16.57 19.11 -7.87
CA ILE A 398 15.81 20.18 -8.52
C ILE A 398 15.55 21.32 -7.56
N ALA A 399 15.54 22.56 -8.06
CA ALA A 399 14.99 23.68 -7.34
C ALA A 399 14.28 24.64 -8.29
N PHE A 400 13.23 25.30 -7.82
CA PHE A 400 12.44 26.22 -8.64
C PHE A 400 11.64 27.20 -7.77
N GLY A 401 11.29 28.33 -8.37
CA GLY A 401 10.34 29.30 -7.81
C GLY A 401 8.91 29.04 -8.28
N ARG A 402 7.96 29.52 -7.49
CA ARG A 402 6.56 29.72 -7.88
C ARG A 402 6.29 31.22 -7.92
N GLY A 403 6.68 31.84 -9.03
CA GLY A 403 6.77 33.30 -9.18
C GLY A 403 7.54 33.94 -8.03
N SER A 404 7.06 35.09 -7.55
CA SER A 404 7.55 35.77 -6.35
C SER A 404 6.86 35.32 -5.05
N ALA A 405 6.10 34.22 -5.08
CA ALA A 405 5.27 33.77 -3.95
C ALA A 405 5.90 32.62 -3.15
N GLY A 406 6.74 31.79 -3.78
CA GLY A 406 7.37 30.67 -3.10
C GLY A 406 8.58 30.10 -3.83
N PHE A 407 9.35 29.26 -3.13
CA PHE A 407 10.53 28.58 -3.63
C PHE A 407 10.63 27.18 -3.01
N VAL A 408 11.05 26.18 -3.80
CA VAL A 408 11.25 24.80 -3.36
C VAL A 408 12.58 24.27 -3.90
N ALA A 409 13.29 23.49 -3.09
CA ALA A 409 14.41 22.66 -3.53
C ALA A 409 14.23 21.22 -3.01
N ILE A 410 14.41 20.23 -3.88
CA ILE A 410 14.25 18.80 -3.60
C ILE A 410 15.55 18.08 -3.95
N ASN A 411 16.06 17.31 -2.99
CA ASN A 411 17.26 16.50 -3.12
C ASN A 411 16.91 15.02 -2.94
N ASN A 412 16.74 14.32 -4.06
CA ASN A 412 16.56 12.88 -4.11
C ASN A 412 17.91 12.12 -4.21
N ALA A 413 19.05 12.77 -3.95
CA ALA A 413 20.34 12.09 -3.85
C ALA A 413 20.63 11.61 -2.42
N ASP A 414 21.59 10.69 -2.28
CA ASP A 414 22.04 10.14 -0.99
C ASP A 414 23.06 11.03 -0.25
N SER A 415 23.45 12.15 -0.85
CA SER A 415 24.33 13.15 -0.24
C SER A 415 23.62 14.48 -0.10
N ALA A 416 24.00 15.26 0.91
CA ALA A 416 23.44 16.60 1.12
C ALA A 416 23.85 17.56 -0.01
N TRP A 417 22.92 18.46 -0.37
CA TRP A 417 23.12 19.46 -1.41
C TRP A 417 23.20 20.86 -0.81
N SER A 418 24.43 21.39 -0.72
CA SER A 418 24.66 22.78 -0.30
C SER A 418 24.81 23.68 -1.51
N ALA A 419 23.97 24.71 -1.61
CA ALA A 419 24.02 25.67 -2.71
C ALA A 419 23.51 27.05 -2.31
N THR A 420 23.88 28.06 -3.11
CA THR A 420 23.22 29.36 -3.11
C THR A 420 22.16 29.37 -4.18
N PHE A 421 20.90 29.42 -3.76
CA PHE A 421 19.73 29.43 -4.63
C PHE A 421 19.40 30.86 -5.07
N THR A 422 18.97 30.99 -6.33
CA THR A 422 18.39 32.24 -6.85
C THR A 422 16.87 32.13 -6.78
N THR A 423 16.21 33.17 -6.28
CA THR A 423 14.77 33.20 -6.06
C THR A 423 14.20 34.58 -6.40
N SER A 424 12.92 34.61 -6.77
CA SER A 424 12.16 35.85 -6.98
C SER A 424 11.43 36.32 -5.71
N LEU A 425 11.65 35.65 -4.57
CA LEU A 425 11.17 36.12 -3.26
C LEU A 425 11.85 37.44 -2.89
N ALA A 426 11.08 38.33 -2.25
CA ALA A 426 11.61 39.57 -1.71
C ALA A 426 12.59 39.30 -0.56
N ASN A 427 13.44 40.29 -0.25
CA ASN A 427 14.33 40.21 0.91
C ASN A 427 13.53 39.98 2.20
N GLY A 428 13.99 39.08 3.06
CA GLY A 428 13.31 38.76 4.30
C GLY A 428 13.72 37.43 4.90
N ALA A 429 13.22 37.15 6.10
CA ALA A 429 13.41 35.87 6.79
C ALA A 429 12.15 35.00 6.62
N TYR A 430 12.35 33.78 6.14
CA TYR A 430 11.30 32.83 5.78
C TYR A 430 11.50 31.52 6.55
N CYS A 431 10.41 30.92 6.98
CA CYS A 431 10.40 29.61 7.61
C CYS A 431 10.32 28.51 6.56
N ASP A 432 11.15 27.49 6.74
CA ASP A 432 11.04 26.25 6.00
C ASP A 432 9.79 25.49 6.45
N VAL A 433 8.79 25.43 5.57
CA VAL A 433 7.51 24.77 5.90
C VAL A 433 7.59 23.24 5.83
N ILE A 434 8.70 22.68 5.36
CA ILE A 434 8.91 21.23 5.35
C ILE A 434 9.38 20.73 6.72
N SER A 435 10.18 21.52 7.44
CA SER A 435 10.67 21.19 8.78
C SER A 435 9.89 21.83 9.93
N GLY A 436 8.92 22.70 9.65
CA GLY A 436 8.11 23.33 10.68
C GLY A 436 7.11 24.35 10.14
N LYS A 437 6.75 25.32 10.98
CA LYS A 437 5.82 26.40 10.63
C LYS A 437 6.32 27.75 11.15
N SER A 438 5.76 28.83 10.61
CA SER A 438 5.84 30.14 11.25
C SER A 438 4.90 30.20 12.45
N SER A 439 5.38 30.71 13.57
CA SER A 439 4.62 30.94 14.79
C SER A 439 5.10 32.24 15.42
N ASN A 440 4.25 33.27 15.41
CA ASN A 440 4.53 34.60 15.97
C ASN A 440 5.85 35.22 15.48
N GLY A 441 6.16 35.06 14.19
CA GLY A 441 7.38 35.60 13.58
C GLY A 441 8.65 34.78 13.85
N ALA A 442 8.54 33.61 14.51
CA ALA A 442 9.63 32.66 14.67
C ALA A 442 9.34 31.36 13.94
N CYS A 443 10.38 30.69 13.44
CA CYS A 443 10.23 29.38 12.82
C CYS A 443 10.34 28.27 13.87
N THR A 444 9.38 27.35 13.89
CA THR A 444 9.50 26.14 14.73
C THR A 444 10.50 25.14 14.14
N GLY A 445 10.77 25.25 12.83
CA GLY A 445 11.79 24.50 12.11
C GLY A 445 12.92 25.41 11.63
N THR A 446 13.51 25.09 10.49
CA THR A 446 14.61 25.88 9.89
C THR A 446 14.09 27.21 9.36
N GLY A 447 14.95 28.24 9.33
CA GLY A 447 14.66 29.52 8.69
C GLY A 447 15.75 29.91 7.70
N PHE A 448 15.39 30.67 6.68
CA PHE A 448 16.32 31.15 5.64
C PHE A 448 16.15 32.65 5.44
N THR A 449 17.26 33.36 5.24
CA THR A 449 17.25 34.78 4.91
C THR A 449 17.51 34.95 3.41
N VAL A 450 16.55 35.56 2.71
CA VAL A 450 16.71 35.97 1.32
C VAL A 450 17.26 37.40 1.31
N SER A 451 18.34 37.60 0.57
CA SER A 451 18.94 38.91 0.32
C SER A 451 19.42 39.02 -1.12
N GLY A 452 19.00 40.07 -1.82
CA GLY A 452 19.36 40.29 -3.23
C GLY A 452 18.86 39.18 -4.15
N GLY A 453 17.69 38.60 -3.86
CA GLY A 453 17.13 37.48 -4.63
C GLY A 453 17.90 36.17 -4.47
N ARG A 454 18.71 36.02 -3.42
CA ARG A 454 19.51 34.81 -3.16
C ARG A 454 19.42 34.38 -1.70
N PHE A 455 19.59 33.09 -1.46
CA PHE A 455 19.83 32.54 -0.13
C PHE A 455 20.68 31.28 -0.21
N THR A 456 21.43 30.96 0.84
CA THR A 456 22.24 29.74 0.92
C THR A 456 21.58 28.74 1.85
N ALA A 457 21.47 27.50 1.41
CA ALA A 457 20.92 26.42 2.20
C ALA A 457 21.59 25.08 1.89
N THR A 458 21.50 24.17 2.85
CA THR A 458 21.84 22.75 2.68
C THR A 458 20.55 21.95 2.70
N VAL A 459 20.21 21.33 1.57
CA VAL A 459 19.11 20.37 1.46
C VAL A 459 19.66 18.99 1.85
N PRO A 460 19.20 18.37 2.95
CA PRO A 460 19.69 17.05 3.35
C PRO A 460 19.49 16.00 2.24
N ALA A 461 20.22 14.89 2.33
CA ALA A 461 19.97 13.73 1.49
C ALA A 461 18.50 13.28 1.62
N ARG A 462 17.88 12.88 0.51
CA ARG A 462 16.49 12.35 0.48
C ARG A 462 15.46 13.27 1.16
N SER A 463 15.60 14.57 0.96
CA SER A 463 14.80 15.60 1.63
C SER A 463 14.54 16.80 0.71
N ALA A 464 13.86 17.80 1.24
CA ALA A 464 13.54 19.04 0.54
C ALA A 464 13.46 20.22 1.51
N ILE A 465 13.44 21.43 0.97
CA ILE A 465 13.10 22.67 1.68
C ILE A 465 12.06 23.45 0.89
N ALA A 466 11.19 24.19 1.56
CA ALA A 466 10.23 25.08 0.91
C ALA A 466 9.98 26.34 1.73
N ILE A 467 9.99 27.51 1.08
CA ILE A 467 9.71 28.81 1.69
C ILE A 467 8.68 29.58 0.85
N HIS A 468 7.80 30.34 1.51
CA HIS A 468 6.78 31.14 0.83
C HIS A 468 6.43 32.42 1.58
N THR A 469 5.82 33.39 0.90
CA THR A 469 5.49 34.73 1.43
C THR A 469 4.49 34.73 2.60
N GLY A 470 3.83 33.61 2.85
CA GLY A 470 2.89 33.42 3.96
C GLY A 470 3.52 32.83 5.23
N ALA A 471 4.80 32.45 5.18
CA ALA A 471 5.51 31.83 6.30
C ALA A 471 6.80 32.62 6.61
N LEU A 472 6.64 33.88 7.03
CA LEU A 472 7.76 34.73 7.44
C LEU A 472 8.19 34.39 8.87
N GLY A 473 9.48 34.46 9.14
CA GLY A 473 10.00 34.36 10.49
C GLY A 473 11.50 34.13 10.55
N THR A 474 12.07 34.43 11.71
CA THR A 474 13.46 34.13 12.03
C THR A 474 13.55 32.74 12.66
N GLY A 475 14.30 31.84 12.04
CA GLY A 475 14.61 30.52 12.62
C GLY A 475 15.89 30.56 13.46
N SER A 476 16.07 29.56 14.33
CA SER A 476 17.29 29.39 15.13
C SER A 476 18.53 28.95 14.31
N GLY A 477 18.34 28.66 13.02
CA GLY A 477 19.42 28.40 12.07
C GLY A 477 19.57 29.58 11.12
N SER A 478 20.52 30.47 11.37
CA SER A 478 20.89 31.49 10.37
C SER A 478 21.73 30.83 9.28
N GLY A 479 21.14 30.67 8.10
CA GLY A 479 21.87 30.53 6.85
C GLY A 479 22.61 31.84 6.53
N SER A 480 23.73 32.09 7.21
CA SER A 480 24.74 33.09 6.82
C SER A 480 26.07 32.76 7.51
N GLY A 481 27.11 32.65 6.69
CA GLY A 481 28.54 32.53 7.00
C GLY A 481 29.02 32.45 8.45
N GLY A 482 29.56 31.28 8.80
CA GLY A 482 30.67 31.10 9.73
C GLY A 482 30.42 31.43 11.21
N THR A 483 29.91 30.46 11.97
CA THR A 483 30.46 30.01 13.28
C THR A 483 29.59 28.89 13.86
N THR A 484 30.27 27.84 14.32
CA THR A 484 29.85 26.71 15.18
C THR A 484 28.53 25.97 14.84
N PRO A 485 28.58 24.67 14.48
CA PRO A 485 27.38 23.86 14.25
C PRO A 485 26.39 23.96 15.41
N THR A 486 25.16 24.38 15.14
CA THR A 486 24.07 24.43 16.15
C THR A 486 23.51 23.04 16.48
N THR A 487 23.85 22.05 15.67
CA THR A 487 23.60 20.63 15.92
C THR A 487 24.73 19.78 15.35
N VAL A 488 24.97 18.62 15.96
CA VAL A 488 25.93 17.59 15.55
C VAL A 488 25.14 16.36 15.12
N ALA A 489 25.39 15.88 13.90
CA ALA A 489 24.79 14.64 13.43
C ALA A 489 25.48 13.46 14.12
N VAL A 490 24.71 12.73 14.93
CA VAL A 490 25.19 11.52 15.60
C VAL A 490 24.56 10.33 14.91
N SER A 491 25.38 9.33 14.57
CA SER A 491 24.91 8.11 13.92
C SER A 491 25.12 6.92 14.82
N TRP A 492 24.05 6.14 15.00
CA TRP A 492 24.06 4.89 15.73
C TRP A 492 23.96 3.73 14.75
N GLY A 493 24.79 2.71 14.98
CA GLY A 493 24.64 1.39 14.37
C GLY A 493 24.49 0.36 15.47
N GLU A 494 23.38 -0.36 15.49
CA GLU A 494 23.10 -1.42 16.46
C GLU A 494 22.99 -2.76 15.75
N THR A 495 23.84 -3.71 16.12
CA THR A 495 23.75 -5.08 15.61
C THR A 495 22.76 -5.86 16.46
N ALA A 496 21.58 -6.15 15.91
CA ALA A 496 20.52 -6.86 16.59
C ALA A 496 19.79 -7.78 15.60
N GLU A 497 19.71 -9.06 15.95
CA GLU A 497 18.86 -10.01 15.24
C GLU A 497 17.42 -9.91 15.76
N THR A 498 16.48 -9.92 14.81
CA THR A 498 15.05 -9.75 15.09
C THR A 498 14.25 -10.73 14.25
N VAL A 499 13.11 -11.17 14.75
CA VAL A 499 12.11 -11.89 13.93
C VAL A 499 11.09 -10.94 13.33
N VAL A 500 10.33 -11.41 12.33
CA VAL A 500 9.27 -10.61 11.69
C VAL A 500 8.31 -10.06 12.75
N GLY A 501 8.06 -8.76 12.70
CA GLY A 501 7.23 -8.03 13.67
C GLY A 501 8.01 -7.34 14.78
N GLN A 502 9.30 -7.65 14.97
CA GLN A 502 10.19 -6.93 15.88
C GLN A 502 10.92 -5.78 15.18
N ASN A 503 11.07 -4.65 15.88
CA ASN A 503 11.81 -3.49 15.37
C ASN A 503 12.67 -2.85 16.46
N ILE A 504 13.84 -2.33 16.09
CA ILE A 504 14.77 -1.66 17.01
C ILE A 504 14.55 -0.15 16.96
N PHE A 505 14.51 0.48 18.14
CA PHE A 505 14.35 1.92 18.32
C PHE A 505 15.42 2.49 19.26
N LEU A 506 15.66 3.78 19.17
CA LEU A 506 16.55 4.57 20.02
C LEU A 506 15.72 5.47 20.94
N VAL A 507 16.04 5.49 22.23
CA VAL A 507 15.44 6.39 23.22
C VAL A 507 16.51 6.90 24.19
N GLY A 508 16.35 8.09 24.76
CA GLY A 508 17.37 8.67 25.63
C GLY A 508 16.91 9.88 26.44
N SER A 509 17.84 10.44 27.21
CA SER A 509 17.56 11.41 28.27
C SER A 509 17.24 12.83 27.80
N ILE A 510 17.46 13.14 26.53
CA ILE A 510 17.22 14.47 25.95
C ILE A 510 15.97 14.46 25.07
N SER A 511 15.37 15.63 24.85
CA SER A 511 14.13 15.78 24.07
C SER A 511 14.23 15.22 22.65
N GLN A 512 15.41 15.34 22.02
CA GLN A 512 15.68 14.82 20.68
C GLN A 512 15.68 13.29 20.63
N LEU A 513 15.80 12.61 21.78
CA LEU A 513 15.77 11.17 21.94
C LEU A 513 14.55 10.71 22.75
N GLY A 514 13.52 11.56 22.90
CA GLY A 514 12.24 11.17 23.51
C GLY A 514 12.20 11.18 25.04
N THR A 515 13.19 11.71 25.75
CA THR A 515 13.18 11.84 27.24
C THR A 515 12.77 10.55 27.98
N TRP A 516 13.33 9.42 27.55
CA TRP A 516 13.04 8.07 28.07
C TRP A 516 11.61 7.55 27.84
N ASP A 517 10.79 8.21 27.03
CA ASP A 517 9.47 7.73 26.63
C ASP A 517 9.57 6.74 25.45
N PRO A 518 9.22 5.45 25.62
CA PRO A 518 9.20 4.47 24.54
C PRO A 518 8.25 4.85 23.39
N ASN A 519 7.21 5.64 23.64
CA ASN A 519 6.29 6.08 22.60
C ASN A 519 6.90 7.19 21.72
N ALA A 520 7.88 7.91 22.25
CA ALA A 520 8.66 8.92 21.52
C ALA A 520 10.01 8.36 20.99
N SER A 521 10.22 7.03 21.04
CA SER A 521 11.45 6.40 20.57
C SER A 521 11.60 6.47 19.04
N LEU A 522 12.82 6.64 18.55
CA LEU A 522 13.11 6.79 17.13
C LEU A 522 13.42 5.44 16.47
N ALA A 523 12.73 5.08 15.40
CA ALA A 523 12.94 3.80 14.71
C ALA A 523 14.29 3.77 13.98
N LEU A 524 15.05 2.68 14.13
CA LEU A 524 16.23 2.43 13.31
C LEU A 524 15.85 1.72 12.01
N SER A 525 16.63 1.94 10.96
CA SER A 525 16.49 1.28 9.66
C SER A 525 17.24 -0.06 9.64
N ALA A 526 16.55 -1.12 9.19
CA ALA A 526 17.12 -2.44 8.95
C ALA A 526 17.79 -2.60 7.56
N ALA A 527 17.99 -1.52 6.80
CA ALA A 527 18.52 -1.58 5.43
C ALA A 527 19.88 -2.31 5.30
N THR A 528 20.60 -2.46 6.41
CA THR A 528 21.87 -3.20 6.48
C THR A 528 21.85 -4.31 7.52
N TYR A 529 20.69 -4.97 7.68
CA TYR A 529 20.45 -6.07 8.62
C TYR A 529 21.59 -7.11 8.60
N PRO A 530 22.10 -7.58 9.76
CA PRO A 530 21.56 -7.39 11.12
C PRO A 530 21.95 -6.05 11.77
N ILE A 531 22.56 -5.11 11.04
CA ILE A 531 22.92 -3.79 11.55
C ILE A 531 21.78 -2.80 11.27
N TRP A 532 21.17 -2.33 12.35
CA TRP A 532 20.16 -1.29 12.40
C TRP A 532 20.81 0.07 12.50
N ARG A 533 20.35 1.08 11.74
CA ARG A 533 20.99 2.41 11.71
C ARG A 533 20.01 3.56 11.83
N ILE A 534 20.45 4.63 12.49
CA ILE A 534 19.77 5.93 12.50
C ILE A 534 20.80 7.06 12.64
N THR A 535 20.51 8.21 12.06
CA THR A 535 21.25 9.46 12.28
C THR A 535 20.30 10.50 12.86
N VAL A 536 20.69 11.14 13.97
CA VAL A 536 19.90 12.16 14.66
C VAL A 536 20.75 13.41 14.89
N ASN A 537 20.17 14.59 14.67
CA ASN A 537 20.82 15.86 14.95
C ASN A 537 20.65 16.21 16.43
N LEU A 538 21.75 16.25 17.18
CA LEU A 538 21.79 16.55 18.60
C LEU A 538 22.45 17.90 18.88
N PRO A 539 22.15 18.60 19.99
CA PRO A 539 22.86 19.83 20.33
C PRO A 539 24.37 19.57 20.55
N PRO A 540 25.29 20.45 20.10
CA PRO A 540 26.73 20.28 20.31
C PRO A 540 27.10 20.31 21.80
N ASN A 541 28.27 19.73 22.15
CA ASN A 541 28.80 19.69 23.51
C ASN A 541 27.80 19.22 24.60
N THR A 542 26.83 18.39 24.24
CA THR A 542 25.79 17.91 25.14
C THR A 542 26.07 16.47 25.54
N THR A 543 26.16 16.22 26.85
CA THR A 543 26.18 14.87 27.42
C THR A 543 24.76 14.36 27.56
N PHE A 544 24.50 13.15 27.09
CA PHE A 544 23.20 12.50 27.16
C PHE A 544 23.36 11.00 27.41
N GLN A 545 22.30 10.39 27.91
CA GLN A 545 22.18 8.95 28.04
C GLN A 545 21.16 8.40 27.04
N TYR A 546 21.32 7.16 26.61
CA TYR A 546 20.42 6.48 25.68
C TYR A 546 20.43 4.96 25.87
N LYS A 547 19.42 4.30 25.30
CA LYS A 547 19.34 2.84 25.12
C LYS A 547 18.67 2.51 23.80
N PHE A 548 18.94 1.31 23.34
CA PHE A 548 18.09 0.68 22.33
C PHE A 548 16.92 -0.03 23.01
N ILE A 549 15.76 -0.01 22.35
CA ILE A 549 14.59 -0.79 22.74
C ILE A 549 14.12 -1.59 21.53
N ARG A 550 13.64 -2.81 21.77
CA ARG A 550 12.97 -3.62 20.76
C ARG A 550 11.49 -3.60 21.06
N LYS A 551 10.69 -3.19 20.09
CA LYS A 551 9.23 -3.33 20.16
C LYS A 551 8.85 -4.63 19.51
N GLU A 552 8.14 -5.45 20.26
CA GLU A 552 7.61 -6.74 19.85
C GLU A 552 6.31 -6.56 19.05
N ALA A 553 5.88 -7.60 18.33
CA ALA A 553 4.68 -7.53 17.48
C ALA A 553 3.38 -7.28 18.26
N ASP A 554 3.36 -7.63 19.55
CA ASP A 554 2.24 -7.42 20.48
C ASP A 554 2.28 -6.04 21.18
N GLY A 555 3.26 -5.19 20.84
CA GLY A 555 3.47 -3.88 21.45
C GLY A 555 4.33 -3.88 22.72
N THR A 556 4.78 -5.05 23.19
CA THR A 556 5.69 -5.14 24.34
C THR A 556 7.03 -4.46 24.02
N VAL A 557 7.57 -3.71 24.99
CA VAL A 557 8.86 -3.02 24.86
C VAL A 557 9.92 -3.76 25.66
N VAL A 558 10.90 -4.35 24.96
CA VAL A 558 12.09 -4.97 25.56
C VAL A 558 13.22 -3.96 25.57
N TRP A 559 13.68 -3.60 26.76
CA TRP A 559 14.79 -2.67 26.93
C TRP A 559 16.13 -3.38 26.85
N GLU A 560 17.14 -2.68 26.34
CA GLU A 560 18.52 -3.05 26.54
C GLU A 560 18.88 -3.14 28.05
N SER A 561 19.74 -4.10 28.41
CA SER A 561 20.21 -4.30 29.78
C SER A 561 20.94 -3.07 30.35
N ASP A 562 20.83 -2.86 31.65
CA ASP A 562 21.60 -1.82 32.35
C ASP A 562 23.12 -2.06 32.31
N PRO A 563 23.94 -0.99 32.40
CA PRO A 563 23.57 0.41 32.61
C PRO A 563 23.17 1.16 31.32
N ASN A 564 22.52 2.33 31.47
CA ASN A 564 22.31 3.27 30.35
C ASN A 564 23.62 3.59 29.63
N ARG A 565 23.59 3.67 28.30
CA ARG A 565 24.72 4.16 27.50
C ARG A 565 24.83 5.66 27.68
N SER A 566 26.04 6.21 27.67
CA SER A 566 26.30 7.65 27.78
C SER A 566 27.20 8.10 26.64
N ALA A 567 26.90 9.26 26.05
CA ALA A 567 27.71 9.89 25.02
C ALA A 567 27.70 11.40 25.19
N THR A 568 28.75 12.05 24.67
CA THR A 568 28.83 13.51 24.58
C THR A 568 29.08 13.89 23.13
N THR A 569 28.22 14.72 22.55
CA THR A 569 28.44 15.25 21.19
C THR A 569 29.67 16.16 21.17
N GLY A 570 30.47 16.13 20.11
CA GLY A 570 31.58 17.09 19.93
C GLY A 570 31.11 18.52 19.65
N ALA A 571 32.07 19.43 19.40
CA ALA A 571 31.79 20.81 18.97
C ALA A 571 31.43 20.90 17.47
N ALA A 572 31.86 19.91 16.66
CA ALA A 572 31.55 19.73 15.24
C ALA A 572 31.88 18.29 14.79
N GLY A 573 31.28 17.81 13.70
CA GLY A 573 31.60 16.51 13.06
C GLY A 573 30.48 15.47 13.13
N THR A 574 30.78 14.25 12.67
CA THR A 574 29.90 13.07 12.76
C THR A 574 30.54 12.04 13.68
N THR A 575 29.88 11.68 14.77
CA THR A 575 30.32 10.57 15.62
C THR A 575 29.57 9.31 15.19
N LEU A 576 30.33 8.31 14.72
CA LEU A 576 29.82 6.96 14.45
C LEU A 576 30.04 6.11 15.69
N THR A 577 28.95 5.56 16.24
CA THR A 577 29.06 4.63 17.36
C THR A 577 28.38 3.32 16.96
N ALA A 578 29.19 2.26 16.83
CA ALA A 578 28.74 0.90 16.53
C ALA A 578 28.58 0.12 17.82
N HIS A 579 27.47 -0.60 17.95
CA HIS A 579 27.01 -1.25 19.16
C HIS A 579 26.46 -2.65 18.86
N CYS A 580 26.42 -3.48 19.91
CA CYS A 580 25.92 -4.85 19.88
C CYS A 580 24.92 -5.02 21.04
N TRP A 581 23.79 -5.70 20.77
CA TRP A 581 22.67 -5.80 21.69
C TRP A 581 23.08 -6.49 23.00
N GLY A 582 22.77 -5.85 24.12
CA GLY A 582 23.01 -6.42 25.47
C GLY A 582 24.45 -6.33 25.97
N ARG A 583 25.34 -5.55 25.34
CA ARG A 583 26.69 -5.26 25.89
C ARG A 583 27.12 -3.79 25.70
N PRO A 584 27.48 -3.07 26.77
CA PRO A 584 28.17 -1.78 26.64
C PRO A 584 29.64 -2.00 26.22
N GLY A 585 29.96 -1.85 24.92
CA GLY A 585 31.34 -1.86 24.40
C GLY A 585 31.43 -1.96 22.85
N PRO A 586 32.57 -1.59 22.22
CA PRO A 586 32.76 -1.73 20.78
C PRO A 586 32.90 -3.20 20.36
N CYS A 587 32.31 -3.58 19.23
CA CYS A 587 32.33 -4.95 18.72
C CYS A 587 33.67 -5.26 18.05
N THR A 588 34.48 -6.14 18.64
CA THR A 588 35.70 -6.66 18.00
C THR A 588 35.33 -7.73 16.98
N THR A 589 35.38 -7.43 15.69
CA THR A 589 35.24 -8.44 14.64
C THR A 589 36.55 -9.25 14.55
N LEU A 590 36.56 -10.48 15.07
CA LEU A 590 37.65 -11.42 14.85
C LEU A 590 37.56 -11.93 13.40
N VAL A 591 38.41 -11.39 12.52
CA VAL A 591 38.54 -11.89 11.14
C VAL A 591 39.31 -13.21 11.17
N PHE A 592 38.62 -14.34 11.07
CA PHE A 592 39.26 -15.60 10.72
C PHE A 592 39.60 -15.60 9.23
N ARG A 593 40.87 -15.36 8.89
CA ARG A 593 41.39 -15.64 7.54
C ARG A 593 41.25 -17.15 7.28
N HIS A 594 40.50 -17.49 6.24
CA HIS A 594 40.39 -18.84 5.70
C HIS A 594 41.78 -19.44 5.44
N VAL A 595 42.15 -20.45 6.22
CA VAL A 595 43.21 -21.41 5.88
C VAL A 595 42.53 -22.69 5.38
N LYS A 596 43.03 -23.21 4.25
CA LYS A 596 42.44 -24.27 3.40
C LYS A 596 42.02 -25.54 4.15
N PRO A 597 40.99 -26.28 3.66
CA PRO A 597 40.53 -27.52 4.26
C PRO A 597 41.37 -28.71 3.76
N GLN A 598 42.05 -29.39 4.67
CA GLN A 598 42.53 -30.76 4.47
C GLN A 598 42.41 -31.56 5.78
N LEU A 599 41.59 -32.61 5.70
CA LEU A 599 41.76 -33.93 6.32
C LEU A 599 41.93 -34.06 7.85
N ALA A 600 40.97 -34.77 8.44
CA ALA A 600 41.14 -35.97 9.27
C ALA A 600 40.58 -35.92 10.71
N LYS A 601 39.53 -36.75 10.89
CA LYS A 601 39.37 -37.81 11.91
C LYS A 601 39.29 -37.41 13.40
N ASN A 602 38.14 -37.77 13.98
CA ASN A 602 37.94 -38.44 15.27
C ASN A 602 39.09 -38.36 16.30
N VAL A 603 38.88 -37.67 17.44
CA VAL A 603 39.25 -38.21 18.77
C VAL A 603 38.28 -37.69 19.84
N LEU A 604 37.93 -38.63 20.69
CA LEU A 604 37.00 -38.73 21.81
C LEU A 604 37.57 -38.14 23.12
N CYS A 605 36.68 -37.84 24.08
CA CYS A 605 36.85 -37.91 25.55
C CYS A 605 37.74 -36.87 26.27
N CYS A 606 37.15 -36.15 27.25
CA CYS A 606 37.22 -36.56 28.67
C CYS A 606 36.30 -35.71 29.59
N ARG A 607 35.67 -36.43 30.53
CA ARG A 607 34.83 -35.98 31.65
C ARG A 607 35.65 -35.29 32.75
N LEU A 608 34.98 -34.55 33.64
CA LEU A 608 34.95 -34.80 35.11
C LEU A 608 33.89 -33.91 35.82
N PHE A 609 32.89 -34.58 36.42
CA PHE A 609 32.01 -34.13 37.53
C PHE A 609 32.77 -34.26 38.89
N PRO A 610 32.20 -34.14 40.13
CA PRO A 610 30.82 -33.87 40.61
C PRO A 610 30.67 -32.95 41.86
N THR A 611 29.43 -32.63 42.29
CA THR A 611 28.89 -32.83 43.68
C THR A 611 27.39 -32.40 43.74
N ARG A 612 26.44 -33.34 43.88
CA ARG A 612 25.69 -33.84 45.09
C ARG A 612 24.51 -32.93 45.55
N VAL A 613 23.20 -33.31 45.41
CA VAL A 613 22.34 -34.27 46.20
C VAL A 613 21.69 -33.55 47.42
N HIS A 614 20.38 -33.52 47.78
CA HIS A 614 19.27 -34.51 47.74
C HIS A 614 17.85 -33.91 48.05
N ILE A 615 16.80 -34.52 47.45
CA ILE A 615 15.52 -35.11 47.98
C ILE A 615 14.53 -34.29 48.87
N ALA A 616 13.26 -34.19 48.44
CA ALA A 616 12.09 -34.90 49.02
C ALA A 616 10.71 -34.58 48.37
N SER A 617 9.95 -35.62 48.01
CA SER A 617 8.47 -35.70 47.93
C SER A 617 8.01 -36.73 49.02
N PRO A 618 6.76 -37.25 49.18
CA PRO A 618 5.51 -37.12 48.38
C PRO A 618 4.16 -37.12 49.19
N LYS A 619 3.00 -37.00 48.50
CA LYS A 619 1.80 -37.91 48.54
C LYS A 619 0.44 -37.23 48.31
N ARG A 620 -0.38 -37.92 47.49
CA ARG A 620 -1.78 -37.77 47.00
C ARG A 620 -2.77 -38.49 47.98
N PRO A 621 -4.07 -38.79 47.67
CA PRO A 621 -5.16 -38.16 46.86
C PRO A 621 -6.56 -38.26 47.56
N LEU A 622 -7.69 -37.96 46.86
CA LEU A 622 -9.09 -38.50 46.94
C LEU A 622 -10.07 -37.41 46.41
N SER A 623 -11.19 -37.61 45.70
CA SER A 623 -11.88 -38.71 44.98
C SER A 623 -13.15 -38.09 44.34
N SER A 624 -13.49 -38.49 43.10
CA SER A 624 -14.77 -38.22 42.38
C SER A 624 -15.96 -39.02 42.98
N PRO A 625 -17.25 -38.96 42.51
CA PRO A 625 -17.65 -39.46 41.15
C PRO A 625 -19.00 -39.00 40.50
N ALA A 626 -19.12 -39.36 39.20
CA ALA A 626 -20.29 -39.85 38.42
C ALA A 626 -21.45 -38.89 38.06
N SER A 627 -22.12 -38.98 36.88
CA SER A 627 -22.48 -40.14 36.04
C SER A 627 -22.66 -39.76 34.54
N ALA A 628 -22.18 -40.55 33.55
CA ALA A 628 -22.88 -41.58 32.73
C ALA A 628 -23.67 -41.03 31.50
N THR A 629 -23.65 -41.52 30.24
CA THR A 629 -23.16 -42.78 29.59
C THR A 629 -23.30 -42.72 28.02
N VAL A 630 -22.32 -43.29 27.25
CA VAL A 630 -22.42 -44.26 26.09
C VAL A 630 -22.86 -43.79 24.66
N PRO A 631 -22.40 -44.35 23.48
CA PRO A 631 -21.12 -44.92 23.00
C PRO A 631 -20.63 -44.40 21.59
N THR A 632 -19.48 -44.93 21.15
CA THR A 632 -18.65 -44.75 19.92
C THR A 632 -19.25 -44.99 18.52
N VAL A 633 -18.80 -44.21 17.51
CA VAL A 633 -18.30 -44.66 16.18
C VAL A 633 -17.25 -43.65 15.69
N GLY A 634 -16.02 -44.09 15.37
CA GLY A 634 -14.88 -43.22 14.99
C GLY A 634 -14.67 -43.04 13.48
N PRO A 635 -13.75 -42.15 13.07
CA PRO A 635 -13.10 -42.20 11.77
C PRO A 635 -11.58 -42.35 11.91
N SER A 636 -11.02 -43.26 11.12
CA SER A 636 -9.58 -43.47 10.99
C SER A 636 -8.94 -42.27 10.29
N ALA A 637 -8.04 -41.56 10.96
CA ALA A 637 -7.15 -40.58 10.33
C ALA A 637 -5.85 -41.27 9.92
N THR A 638 -5.31 -40.95 8.73
CA THR A 638 -4.03 -41.48 8.27
C THR A 638 -3.05 -40.32 8.04
N LEU A 639 -1.90 -40.37 8.69
CA LEU A 639 -0.84 -39.36 8.60
C LEU A 639 0.08 -39.67 7.42
N TYR A 640 0.29 -38.70 6.52
CA TYR A 640 1.21 -38.82 5.39
C TYR A 640 2.35 -37.80 5.53
N ALA A 641 3.60 -38.25 5.35
CA ALA A 641 4.78 -37.38 5.22
C ALA A 641 5.16 -37.24 3.74
N SER A 642 5.34 -36.01 3.27
CA SER A 642 5.79 -35.71 1.89
C SER A 642 7.29 -35.39 1.87
N PRO A 643 8.12 -36.14 1.14
CA PRO A 643 9.51 -35.78 0.90
C PRO A 643 9.64 -35.16 -0.49
N ASN A 644 9.34 -33.86 -0.63
CA ASN A 644 9.80 -33.10 -1.79
C ASN A 644 10.22 -31.69 -1.37
N LEU A 645 11.54 -31.47 -1.43
CA LEU A 645 12.18 -30.16 -1.33
C LEU A 645 11.80 -29.31 -2.55
N ILE A 646 11.16 -28.16 -2.32
CA ILE A 646 11.28 -27.02 -3.22
C ILE A 646 12.60 -26.34 -2.87
N ARG A 647 13.60 -26.43 -3.74
CA ARG A 647 14.82 -25.61 -3.61
C ARG A 647 14.45 -24.15 -3.85
N GLY A 648 14.51 -23.32 -2.81
CA GLY A 648 14.29 -21.89 -2.93
C GLY A 648 14.00 -21.11 -1.63
N TYR A 649 13.92 -21.75 -0.46
CA TYR A 649 13.74 -21.08 0.83
C TYR A 649 14.88 -21.41 1.79
N PRO A 650 15.40 -20.46 2.60
CA PRO A 650 16.29 -20.78 3.70
C PRO A 650 15.48 -21.41 4.86
N GLU A 651 15.98 -22.55 5.35
CA GLU A 651 15.66 -23.24 6.63
C GLU A 651 14.21 -23.76 6.87
N ALA A 652 13.99 -25.00 6.38
CA ALA A 652 13.26 -26.12 6.99
C ALA A 652 11.99 -25.89 7.86
N GLU A 653 10.83 -25.67 7.23
CA GLU A 653 9.54 -26.10 7.78
C GLU A 653 9.14 -27.46 7.18
N ARG A 654 8.89 -28.48 8.03
CA ARG A 654 8.29 -29.75 7.61
C ARG A 654 6.79 -29.66 7.79
N THR A 655 6.04 -29.64 6.69
CA THR A 655 4.57 -29.60 6.71
C THR A 655 3.99 -31.02 6.71
N PHE A 656 3.02 -31.26 7.59
CA PHE A 656 2.26 -32.51 7.65
C PHE A 656 0.81 -32.27 7.27
N TYR A 657 0.16 -33.33 6.77
CA TYR A 657 -1.23 -33.29 6.36
C TYR A 657 -2.01 -34.48 6.94
N LEU A 658 -3.16 -34.19 7.53
CA LEU A 658 -4.12 -35.16 8.05
C LEU A 658 -5.34 -35.24 7.11
N ARG A 659 -5.69 -36.47 6.71
CA ARG A 659 -6.86 -36.78 5.87
C ARG A 659 -7.91 -37.54 6.67
N GLY A 660 -9.19 -37.17 6.48
CA GLY A 660 -10.33 -37.93 7.01
C GLY A 660 -10.88 -37.42 8.35
N VAL A 661 -10.57 -36.18 8.74
CA VAL A 661 -11.08 -35.58 9.98
C VAL A 661 -12.54 -35.14 9.77
N PRO A 662 -13.47 -35.48 10.69
CA PRO A 662 -14.86 -35.03 10.63
C PRO A 662 -14.98 -33.50 10.54
N LEU A 663 -15.96 -33.03 9.77
CA LEU A 663 -16.29 -31.61 9.72
C LEU A 663 -16.86 -31.16 11.07
N GLY A 664 -16.23 -30.16 11.70
CA GLY A 664 -16.62 -29.63 13.01
C GLY A 664 -15.69 -29.99 14.18
N THR A 665 -14.62 -30.76 13.96
CA THR A 665 -13.64 -31.06 15.01
C THR A 665 -12.90 -29.78 15.43
N SER A 666 -12.96 -29.46 16.73
CA SER A 666 -12.28 -28.31 17.33
C SER A 666 -10.75 -28.46 17.31
N MET A 667 -10.02 -27.34 17.38
CA MET A 667 -8.55 -27.34 17.44
C MET A 667 -8.02 -28.14 18.64
N SER A 668 -8.70 -28.06 19.79
CA SER A 668 -8.35 -28.86 20.97
C SER A 668 -8.54 -30.35 20.72
N GLY A 669 -9.63 -30.77 20.05
CA GLY A 669 -9.83 -32.17 19.68
C GLY A 669 -8.80 -32.71 18.69
N LEU A 670 -8.25 -31.85 17.82
CA LEU A 670 -7.15 -32.20 16.92
C LEU A 670 -5.79 -32.30 17.64
N GLN A 671 -5.56 -31.46 18.65
CA GLN A 671 -4.36 -31.52 19.50
C GLN A 671 -4.39 -32.75 20.41
N ASP A 672 -5.56 -33.14 20.91
CA ASP A 672 -5.75 -34.36 21.69
C ASP A 672 -5.42 -35.61 20.85
N LEU A 673 -5.95 -35.70 19.62
CA LEU A 673 -5.64 -36.78 18.65
C LEU A 673 -4.14 -36.87 18.31
N ALA A 674 -3.46 -35.74 18.12
CA ALA A 674 -2.01 -35.74 17.85
C ALA A 674 -1.17 -36.08 19.09
N SER A 675 -1.66 -35.74 20.29
CA SER A 675 -1.00 -36.05 21.56
C SER A 675 -1.08 -37.54 21.92
N GLU A 676 -2.19 -38.22 21.56
CA GLU A 676 -2.33 -39.68 21.71
C GLU A 676 -1.30 -40.46 20.87
N ASP A 677 -0.84 -39.88 19.75
CA ASP A 677 0.21 -40.43 18.88
C ASP A 677 1.63 -39.89 19.21
N GLY A 678 1.79 -39.16 20.32
CA GLY A 678 3.09 -38.71 20.85
C GLY A 678 3.65 -37.42 20.23
N LEU A 679 2.86 -36.67 19.46
CA LEU A 679 3.26 -35.37 18.91
C LEU A 679 2.71 -34.24 19.78
N THR A 680 3.61 -33.48 20.42
CA THR A 680 3.23 -32.27 21.17
C THR A 680 3.78 -31.03 20.46
N ALA A 681 3.01 -29.93 20.46
CA ALA A 681 3.37 -28.63 19.89
C ALA A 681 3.15 -28.43 18.36
N LEU A 682 1.94 -28.74 17.88
CA LEU A 682 1.48 -28.41 16.52
C LEU A 682 0.73 -27.07 16.48
N ARG A 683 1.00 -26.26 15.46
CA ARG A 683 0.25 -25.06 15.09
C ARG A 683 -0.45 -25.31 13.75
N LEU A 684 -1.74 -24.96 13.68
CA LEU A 684 -2.48 -24.97 12.43
C LEU A 684 -1.97 -23.85 11.53
N VAL A 685 -1.60 -24.19 10.29
CA VAL A 685 -1.17 -23.22 9.29
C VAL A 685 -2.28 -22.89 8.32
N LYS A 686 -3.11 -23.86 7.95
CA LYS A 686 -4.20 -23.65 6.99
C LYS A 686 -5.30 -24.72 7.09
N THR A 687 -6.54 -24.30 7.00
CA THR A 687 -7.71 -25.14 6.69
C THR A 687 -8.00 -25.08 5.20
N VAL A 688 -8.16 -26.24 4.58
CA VAL A 688 -8.62 -26.33 3.19
C VAL A 688 -9.90 -27.17 3.25
N GLY A 689 -11.02 -26.64 2.74
CA GLY A 689 -12.34 -27.27 2.91
C GLY A 689 -12.37 -28.77 2.54
N LYS A 690 -13.35 -29.50 3.10
CA LYS A 690 -13.55 -30.97 3.03
C LYS A 690 -12.68 -31.84 3.95
N GLY A 691 -12.42 -31.40 5.19
CA GLY A 691 -11.83 -32.26 6.24
C GLY A 691 -10.30 -32.44 6.15
N ASN A 692 -9.61 -31.49 5.52
CA ASN A 692 -8.18 -31.52 5.23
C ASN A 692 -7.44 -30.41 5.99
N TRP A 693 -6.44 -30.79 6.78
CA TRP A 693 -5.78 -29.89 7.75
C TRP A 693 -4.24 -29.90 7.59
N TYR A 694 -3.62 -28.72 7.63
CA TYR A 694 -2.17 -28.53 7.51
C TYR A 694 -1.55 -27.99 8.80
N PHE A 695 -0.52 -28.67 9.31
CA PHE A 695 0.15 -28.31 10.56
C PHE A 695 1.65 -28.07 10.39
N THR A 696 2.19 -27.20 11.24
CA THR A 696 3.64 -27.04 11.46
C THR A 696 3.97 -27.16 12.95
N PHE A 697 5.24 -27.42 13.27
CA PHE A 697 5.69 -27.43 14.66
C PHE A 697 6.08 -26.02 15.11
N THR A 698 5.74 -25.67 16.34
CA THR A 698 6.12 -24.37 16.92
C THR A 698 7.58 -24.28 17.33
N ASP A 699 8.29 -25.42 17.37
CA ASP A 699 9.72 -25.52 17.68
C ASP A 699 10.39 -26.54 16.72
N PRO A 700 11.07 -26.06 15.65
CA PRO A 700 11.67 -26.93 14.64
C PRO A 700 12.76 -27.87 15.19
N GLU A 701 13.49 -27.47 16.24
CA GLU A 701 14.58 -28.27 16.81
C GLU A 701 14.07 -29.39 17.71
N ASN A 702 12.92 -29.19 18.36
CA ASN A 702 12.27 -30.22 19.18
C ASN A 702 11.49 -31.22 18.32
N ALA A 703 10.90 -30.77 17.20
CA ALA A 703 10.19 -31.60 16.23
C ALA A 703 11.07 -32.72 15.65
N GLN A 704 12.33 -32.42 15.33
CA GLN A 704 13.25 -33.42 14.79
C GLN A 704 13.62 -34.49 15.82
N ARG A 705 13.74 -34.10 17.10
CA ARG A 705 14.03 -35.01 18.21
C ARG A 705 12.86 -35.95 18.51
N GLN A 706 11.63 -35.41 18.49
CA GLN A 706 10.40 -36.19 18.69
C GLN A 706 10.14 -37.16 17.52
N LEU A 707 10.41 -36.75 16.27
CA LEU A 707 10.34 -37.66 15.12
C LEU A 707 11.36 -38.80 15.22
N GLU A 708 12.59 -38.51 15.63
CA GLU A 708 13.64 -39.52 15.78
C GLU A 708 13.37 -40.50 16.95
N GLU A 709 12.67 -40.07 17.99
CA GLU A 709 12.20 -40.94 19.09
C GLU A 709 10.98 -41.79 18.68
N TRP A 710 10.03 -41.22 17.95
CA TRP A 710 8.90 -41.94 17.37
C TRP A 710 9.35 -43.04 16.39
N GLU A 711 10.32 -42.75 15.52
CA GLU A 711 10.89 -43.76 14.59
C GLU A 711 11.63 -44.90 15.31
N LYS A 712 12.17 -44.67 16.52
CA LYS A 712 12.87 -45.69 17.32
C LYS A 712 11.90 -46.63 18.03
N THR A 713 10.74 -46.16 18.45
CA THR A 713 9.74 -46.99 19.15
C THR A 713 9.02 -47.97 18.22
N GLN A 714 8.97 -47.69 16.92
CA GLN A 714 8.34 -48.56 15.91
C GLN A 714 9.25 -49.70 15.40
N LYS A 715 10.52 -49.78 15.83
CA LYS A 715 11.52 -50.76 15.34
C LYS A 715 11.79 -51.95 16.26
N SER A 716 11.08 -52.09 17.37
CA SER A 716 11.25 -53.22 18.31
C SER A 716 9.93 -53.97 18.52
N PRO A 717 9.72 -55.15 17.90
CA PRO A 717 8.52 -55.94 18.14
C PRO A 717 8.66 -56.79 19.43
N PRO A 718 7.68 -56.82 20.35
CA PRO A 718 7.58 -57.87 21.36
C PRO A 718 6.99 -59.17 20.77
N PRO A 719 7.16 -60.32 21.43
CA PRO A 719 6.83 -61.63 20.87
C PRO A 719 5.32 -61.89 20.88
N VAL A 720 4.87 -62.57 19.82
CA VAL A 720 3.48 -62.96 19.58
C VAL A 720 3.03 -64.00 20.61
N GLY A 721 1.92 -63.71 21.30
CA GLY A 721 1.13 -64.64 22.09
C GLY A 721 -0.35 -64.45 21.76
N ASP A 722 -1.03 -65.55 21.47
CA ASP A 722 -2.36 -65.62 20.84
C ASP A 722 -3.48 -64.94 21.65
N GLY A 723 -4.31 -64.14 20.97
CA GLY A 723 -5.60 -63.68 21.50
C GLY A 723 -6.05 -62.28 21.04
N VAL A 724 -6.77 -62.25 19.91
CA VAL A 724 -7.74 -61.24 19.44
C VAL A 724 -7.50 -59.77 19.87
N GLY A 725 -6.95 -58.95 18.96
CA GLY A 725 -6.91 -57.49 19.07
C GLY A 725 -6.24 -56.86 17.85
N SER A 726 -6.84 -55.80 17.31
CA SER A 726 -6.44 -55.04 16.12
C SER A 726 -4.95 -54.72 16.02
N ALA A 727 -4.29 -55.17 14.96
CA ALA A 727 -2.97 -54.66 14.56
C ALA A 727 -3.14 -53.59 13.47
N VAL A 728 -2.78 -52.36 13.78
CA VAL A 728 -2.51 -51.30 12.81
C VAL A 728 -1.13 -51.58 12.23
N GLY A 729 -1.06 -51.89 10.93
CA GLY A 729 0.20 -51.95 10.18
C GLY A 729 0.34 -50.70 9.32
N VAL A 730 1.33 -49.85 9.60
CA VAL A 730 1.71 -48.73 8.71
C VAL A 730 2.80 -49.23 7.76
N SER A 731 2.54 -49.21 6.45
CA SER A 731 3.54 -49.49 5.40
C SER A 731 3.93 -48.19 4.70
N LEU A 732 5.23 -47.88 4.67
CA LEU A 732 5.81 -46.81 3.86
C LEU A 732 6.03 -47.32 2.42
N ALA A 733 5.15 -46.96 1.49
CA ALA A 733 5.34 -47.26 0.06
C ALA A 733 6.17 -46.17 -0.63
N LYS A 734 7.18 -46.58 -1.43
CA LYS A 734 7.89 -45.69 -2.36
C LYS A 734 6.99 -45.33 -3.55
N TYR A 735 6.90 -44.04 -3.87
CA TYR A 735 6.08 -43.49 -4.96
C TYR A 735 6.52 -43.99 -6.35
N ASN A 736 5.55 -44.40 -7.18
CA ASN A 736 5.72 -44.87 -8.57
C ASN A 736 5.17 -43.80 -9.55
N PRO A 737 5.95 -43.25 -10.51
CA PRO A 737 5.57 -42.03 -11.24
C PRO A 737 4.58 -42.20 -12.42
N ARG A 738 4.01 -43.39 -12.67
CA ARG A 738 3.18 -43.61 -13.89
C ARG A 738 1.65 -43.43 -13.73
N ALA A 739 1.15 -43.06 -12.55
CA ALA A 739 -0.30 -42.98 -12.29
C ALA A 739 -0.92 -41.56 -12.18
N SER A 740 -0.19 -40.49 -12.56
CA SER A 740 -0.67 -39.10 -12.37
C SER A 740 -0.97 -38.33 -13.66
N ARG A 741 -1.54 -38.96 -14.68
CA ARG A 741 -2.11 -38.22 -15.83
C ARG A 741 -3.58 -37.84 -15.67
N HIS A 742 -4.21 -38.11 -14.54
CA HIS A 742 -5.61 -37.75 -14.26
C HIS A 742 -5.81 -36.87 -13.02
N LEU A 743 -4.74 -36.36 -12.40
CA LEU A 743 -4.82 -35.48 -11.23
C LEU A 743 -4.31 -34.04 -11.46
N GLU A 744 -3.82 -33.72 -12.66
CA GLU A 744 -3.35 -32.36 -13.00
C GLU A 744 -4.42 -31.45 -13.62
N LEU A 745 -5.65 -31.93 -13.85
CA LEU A 745 -6.73 -31.11 -14.41
C LEU A 745 -7.68 -30.48 -13.36
N ALA A 746 -7.45 -30.72 -12.07
CA ALA A 746 -8.27 -30.16 -10.99
C ALA A 746 -7.59 -29.05 -10.17
N ALA A 747 -6.34 -28.70 -10.48
CA ALA A 747 -5.57 -27.68 -9.74
C ALA A 747 -5.18 -26.45 -10.59
N LEU A 748 -5.75 -26.30 -11.79
CA LEU A 748 -5.61 -25.12 -12.66
C LEU A 748 -6.92 -24.33 -12.79
N ARG A 749 -7.73 -24.29 -11.73
CA ARG A 749 -8.81 -23.30 -11.56
C ARG A 749 -8.70 -22.67 -10.18
N ALA A 750 -7.75 -21.76 -10.05
CA ALA A 750 -7.68 -20.71 -9.03
C ALA A 750 -6.31 -20.02 -9.13
N ARG A 751 -6.08 -19.27 -10.21
CA ARG A 751 -5.10 -18.17 -10.26
C ARG A 751 -5.53 -17.19 -11.34
N ASP A 752 -6.42 -16.29 -10.98
CA ASP A 752 -6.49 -14.97 -11.61
C ASP A 752 -5.30 -14.17 -11.13
N VAL A 753 -4.26 -14.15 -11.95
CA VAL A 753 -3.27 -13.09 -12.00
C VAL A 753 -3.17 -12.73 -13.47
N SER A 754 -3.61 -11.52 -13.80
CA SER A 754 -3.62 -10.92 -15.13
C SER A 754 -2.33 -11.21 -15.92
N GLU A 755 -2.50 -11.74 -17.13
CA GLU A 755 -1.45 -11.84 -18.14
C GLU A 755 -1.01 -10.45 -18.61
N GLU A 756 -0.06 -9.82 -17.92
CA GLU A 756 0.52 -8.55 -18.41
C GLU A 756 2.05 -8.47 -18.27
N ARG A 757 2.77 -9.60 -18.33
CA ARG A 757 4.24 -9.53 -18.20
C ARG A 757 5.14 -10.49 -18.97
N TRP A 758 4.74 -10.94 -20.17
CA TRP A 758 5.63 -11.79 -20.99
C TRP A 758 5.68 -11.47 -22.50
N ARG A 759 5.61 -10.21 -22.91
CA ARG A 759 5.79 -9.84 -24.34
C ARG A 759 6.79 -8.73 -24.68
N GLU A 760 7.68 -8.36 -23.76
CA GLU A 760 8.88 -7.61 -24.13
C GLU A 760 10.13 -8.36 -23.65
N PHE A 761 11.11 -8.51 -24.55
CA PHE A 761 12.25 -9.45 -24.55
C PHE A 761 11.96 -10.88 -25.00
N GLY A 762 11.81 -11.05 -26.31
CA GLY A 762 12.17 -12.30 -26.97
C GLY A 762 13.69 -12.42 -27.03
N GLU A 763 14.25 -13.35 -26.26
CA GLU A 763 15.48 -14.16 -26.46
C GLU A 763 16.03 -14.62 -25.10
N PHE A 764 15.99 -15.93 -24.81
CA PHE A 764 16.63 -16.49 -23.62
C PHE A 764 18.02 -17.02 -23.97
N ILE A 765 19.06 -16.45 -23.36
CA ILE A 765 20.40 -17.02 -23.31
C ILE A 765 20.59 -17.65 -21.93
N ALA A 766 20.65 -18.98 -21.86
CA ALA A 766 20.94 -19.68 -20.62
C ALA A 766 22.44 -20.01 -20.54
N PHE A 767 23.10 -19.54 -19.47
CA PHE A 767 24.48 -19.88 -19.15
C PHE A 767 24.51 -20.97 -18.09
N LYS A 768 25.13 -22.11 -18.40
CA LYS A 768 25.36 -23.17 -17.44
C LYS A 768 26.86 -23.36 -17.22
N ILE A 769 27.30 -23.22 -15.97
CA ILE A 769 28.64 -23.61 -15.55
C ILE A 769 28.52 -25.01 -14.94
N ALA A 770 29.03 -25.99 -15.67
CA ALA A 770 29.25 -27.33 -15.15
C ALA A 770 30.73 -27.67 -15.38
N SER A 771 31.39 -28.17 -14.34
CA SER A 771 32.77 -28.68 -14.42
C SER A 771 33.79 -27.66 -14.96
N GLY A 772 33.64 -26.38 -14.63
CA GLY A 772 34.62 -25.34 -14.93
C GLY A 772 34.68 -24.86 -16.39
N ARG A 773 33.65 -25.13 -17.21
CA ARG A 773 33.48 -24.50 -18.53
C ARG A 773 32.06 -23.99 -18.73
N LEU A 774 31.94 -22.84 -19.41
CA LEU A 774 30.69 -22.17 -19.72
C LEU A 774 30.07 -22.76 -20.99
N HIS A 775 28.85 -23.27 -20.90
CA HIS A 775 28.04 -23.69 -22.05
C HIS A 775 26.85 -22.74 -22.25
N VAL A 776 26.56 -22.43 -23.52
CA VAL A 776 25.49 -21.52 -23.96
C VAL A 776 24.55 -22.27 -24.90
N GLU A 777 23.26 -22.28 -24.61
CA GLU A 777 22.20 -22.85 -25.47
C GLU A 777 21.16 -21.78 -25.82
N TYR A 778 20.62 -21.85 -27.05
CA TYR A 778 19.59 -20.96 -27.61
C TYR A 778 18.36 -21.78 -28.02
N ALA A 779 17.15 -21.29 -27.74
CA ALA A 779 15.91 -21.88 -28.24
C ALA A 779 14.92 -20.80 -28.68
N THR A 780 14.35 -20.95 -29.89
CA THR A 780 13.24 -20.14 -30.43
C THR A 780 11.96 -20.98 -30.42
N ILE A 781 10.82 -20.38 -30.05
CA ILE A 781 9.50 -21.03 -30.06
C ILE A 781 8.76 -20.57 -31.32
N ALA A 782 8.44 -21.51 -32.22
CA ALA A 782 7.47 -21.32 -33.29
C ALA A 782 6.58 -22.57 -33.45
N GLU A 783 5.29 -22.31 -33.64
CA GLU A 783 4.23 -23.16 -34.21
C GLU A 783 3.66 -24.35 -33.40
N ALA A 784 2.43 -24.16 -32.90
CA ALA A 784 1.43 -25.24 -32.79
C ALA A 784 -0.01 -24.68 -32.78
N GLN A 785 -0.60 -24.53 -33.97
CA GLN A 785 -2.06 -24.59 -34.13
C GLN A 785 -2.40 -25.51 -35.31
N SER A 786 -3.41 -26.35 -35.08
CA SER A 786 -4.29 -27.03 -36.05
C SER A 786 -4.05 -28.54 -36.36
N HIS A 787 -5.09 -29.30 -35.98
CA HIS A 787 -5.61 -30.57 -36.53
C HIS A 787 -5.14 -31.94 -36.01
N PRO A 788 -6.09 -32.92 -35.94
CA PRO A 788 -6.01 -34.09 -35.06
C PRO A 788 -5.29 -35.26 -35.75
N LEU A 789 -4.54 -36.05 -34.97
CA LEU A 789 -3.92 -37.28 -35.48
C LEU A 789 -4.59 -38.53 -34.87
N PRO A 790 -4.96 -39.53 -35.69
CA PRO A 790 -5.35 -40.86 -35.23
C PRO A 790 -4.13 -41.75 -34.96
N SER A 791 -4.45 -42.91 -34.41
CA SER A 791 -3.62 -44.00 -33.87
C SER A 791 -2.47 -44.55 -34.73
N ASP A 792 -1.44 -45.03 -34.01
CA ASP A 792 -0.40 -46.03 -34.34
C ASP A 792 0.86 -45.64 -35.17
N GLY A 793 2.04 -45.92 -34.58
CA GLY A 793 3.29 -46.25 -35.31
C GLY A 793 4.50 -45.30 -35.16
N PRO A 794 5.76 -45.80 -35.29
CA PRO A 794 6.91 -45.30 -34.51
C PRO A 794 7.86 -44.30 -35.20
N THR A 795 8.48 -43.49 -34.34
CA THR A 795 9.72 -42.69 -34.39
C THR A 795 10.52 -42.59 -35.71
N ARG A 796 10.79 -41.36 -36.15
CA ARG A 796 11.95 -41.03 -37.01
C ARG A 796 12.75 -39.83 -36.49
N THR A 797 14.06 -40.01 -36.46
CA THR A 797 15.12 -39.05 -36.11
C THR A 797 15.44 -38.15 -37.31
N LEU A 798 15.58 -36.83 -37.11
CA LEU A 798 16.12 -35.89 -38.11
C LEU A 798 17.38 -35.19 -37.59
N ARG A 799 18.47 -35.31 -38.35
CA ARG A 799 19.77 -34.63 -38.16
C ARG A 799 19.73 -33.25 -38.83
N LEU A 800 20.27 -32.23 -38.16
CA LEU A 800 20.47 -30.89 -38.73
C LEU A 800 21.89 -30.71 -39.29
N GLN A 801 21.95 -30.09 -40.47
CA GLN A 801 23.16 -29.70 -41.22
C GLN A 801 23.50 -28.21 -40.97
N LYS A 802 24.76 -27.84 -41.20
CA LYS A 802 25.43 -26.60 -40.76
C LYS A 802 25.74 -25.65 -41.95
N SER A 803 25.45 -24.35 -41.80
CA SER A 803 26.00 -23.20 -42.57
C SER A 803 25.43 -21.91 -41.95
N GLY A 804 26.06 -20.74 -41.80
CA GLY A 804 27.36 -20.17 -42.16
C GLY A 804 27.25 -18.63 -42.23
N TRP A 805 27.97 -17.90 -41.34
CA TRP A 805 28.45 -16.50 -41.37
C TRP A 805 27.52 -15.26 -41.22
N LEU A 806 27.75 -14.47 -40.15
CA LEU A 806 28.26 -13.08 -40.18
C LEU A 806 28.73 -12.63 -38.77
N LEU A 807 30.02 -12.32 -38.62
CA LEU A 807 30.75 -12.00 -37.39
C LEU A 807 31.41 -10.57 -37.36
N PRO A 808 30.71 -9.46 -37.66
CA PRO A 808 31.22 -8.14 -37.24
C PRO A 808 30.37 -7.40 -36.19
N GLU A 809 29.10 -7.73 -35.96
CA GLU A 809 28.24 -6.99 -35.00
C GLU A 809 28.36 -7.50 -33.54
N LEU A 810 28.86 -8.72 -33.34
CA LEU A 810 29.02 -9.29 -31.99
C LEU A 810 30.19 -8.68 -31.19
N MET A 811 31.12 -7.98 -31.85
CA MET A 811 32.27 -7.37 -31.18
C MET A 811 32.05 -5.93 -30.69
N ALA A 812 30.90 -5.30 -31.01
CA ALA A 812 30.57 -3.97 -30.50
C ALA A 812 29.97 -4.00 -29.07
N HIS A 813 29.27 -5.07 -28.68
CA HIS A 813 28.66 -5.18 -27.34
C HIS A 813 29.58 -5.73 -26.24
N ALA A 814 30.71 -6.35 -26.60
CA ALA A 814 31.63 -6.94 -25.61
C ALA A 814 32.54 -5.93 -24.89
N LYS A 815 32.48 -4.63 -25.23
CA LYS A 815 33.31 -3.57 -24.59
C LYS A 815 32.65 -2.89 -23.38
N ALA A 816 31.38 -3.17 -23.08
CA ALA A 816 30.65 -2.54 -21.98
C ALA A 816 30.74 -3.28 -20.62
N PHE A 817 31.31 -4.49 -20.57
CA PHE A 817 31.29 -5.35 -19.38
C PHE A 817 32.66 -5.56 -18.69
N ARG A 818 33.68 -4.78 -19.04
CA ARG A 818 35.03 -4.93 -18.47
C ARG A 818 35.25 -4.35 -17.06
N PRO A 819 34.50 -3.36 -16.54
CA PRO A 819 34.71 -2.87 -15.16
C PRO A 819 34.09 -3.72 -14.05
N VAL A 820 33.29 -4.75 -14.37
CA VAL A 820 32.56 -5.58 -13.37
C VAL A 820 33.24 -6.94 -13.15
N LEU A 821 34.29 -7.26 -13.90
CA LEU A 821 35.03 -8.54 -13.79
C LEU A 821 36.46 -8.39 -13.28
N GLU A 822 36.89 -7.19 -12.89
CA GLU A 822 38.20 -6.94 -12.24
C GLU A 822 38.08 -6.32 -10.83
N ALA A 823 36.89 -6.32 -10.22
CA ALA A 823 36.65 -6.10 -8.78
C ALA A 823 36.09 -7.39 -8.16
#